data_AF-A0A0C1K3X0-F1
#
_entry.id   AF-A0A0C1K3X0-F1
#
_cell.length_a   1.000
_cell.length_b   1.000
_cell.length_c   1.000
_cell.angle_alpha   90.00
_cell.angle_beta   90.00
_cell.angle_gamma   90.00
#
_symmetry.space_group_name_H-M   'P 1'
#
loop_
_entity.id
_entity.type
_entity.pdbx_description
1 polymer ?
#
loop_
_entity_poly.entity_id
_entity_poly.type
_entity_poly.pdbx_seq_one_letter_code
_entity_poly.pdbx_strand_id
1 'polypeptide(L)'
;MKNSYKKRLYTNVLSLSAAVLVAVLTQGNAAADTQDSTEKPITNKTETVVPAEKASTETNATRANVTPDSSSTGVQLPTTTHQEEAQKSENTPSIDSPTSTTNESGTETPATPVKTETRAAGTEEKKVQLTDSTVHMSEKATITDTVQEQGAQAGKITWKLDNKPISEWKTWKMADGTFSGDPFVTVEEKADGNDLKVSLKFNELFGQDLSLRTPNNIRRTYRQFIGNHELVGTNEKSGLTIRKTLVFRPYENFHTHEEMLAAIEKSRQEAKNDRLVKIENIGTSAQGRPVKLGIISSDQKSIDDYLNTTNRLALTKPAEMLAALKNGTLDYKLPVLINNTHADEQPAIDIITGLFNTFATKDQISFQTTDANGNAKTVTLSVKELLKKFIFLFDFTENPDGDVANTRALANGIDPNRDTSYQANPETRTVAGLINKWNPIALYDIHGFVKDFLIEPATPPHDPNFEYDLLSKNMLENAHHMGRAGVANSKYDHYIIPKLDWGDGWDDSFSGYTGVYAMYHGILGHTVEIPEGNQESYKAGYHAVLGGISYLSQDPNKLMEMRLNFYLRGINKVEDPKAENELVGPDGKVVGRIKHGQKKFFPDYYVIPMELDKSNDSQQAFNMIEYFKRNGVVIQELKEDTGGYKKGDLVVDMAQAKRGYANHILYKGSNESAWAAMYAELLVNFPDMRGFKAVAVFKDKLFDGKLGEVTALRATRTSEIDHKAPYYVIANTSESAVRAVNRAIRDGKKVYLTDDGYIVDTPTFANLLNNFAIYGDALYKVPQGQALKALKVYAPPHQYYWAGVDTPAHTALALKNLGFDIVNTPEEADVIVLESDNFDKSLLGLKPTIIVGGTAMQRLEKLGVLSGFDAEHFKGGSDYEGLMKAIIDDADPLTSGYNKNDLFYSNSGNWIAKVPANFKTLATIAGSNYYIAGWWPGNENLANKIVAISGSYKDQPMFIYAGNPTNRLHTIHFYRWVSNAIFGSQLAQLKDLEKEQKPSTEVVEIINQKPQAAQATTLRYTPQPQMMNTTKKAQLPQTGNKESQSNLIIASMFILVSGYLLHLKKKEE
;
A
#
# COMPACT_ATOMS: atom_id res chain seq x y z
N MET A 1 -44.77 -7.50 -17.90
CA MET A 1 -45.54 -8.59 -18.54
C MET A 1 -44.82 -9.93 -18.29
N LYS A 2 -45.51 -11.07 -18.33
CA LYS A 2 -44.91 -12.39 -18.02
C LYS A 2 -44.34 -13.06 -19.28
N ASN A 3 -43.02 -13.23 -19.38
CA ASN A 3 -42.35 -14.38 -20.03
C ASN A 3 -40.81 -14.24 -20.07
N SER A 4 -40.10 -14.82 -19.09
CA SER A 4 -38.79 -15.49 -19.29
C SER A 4 -38.35 -16.17 -17.97
N TYR A 5 -38.89 -17.35 -17.68
CA TYR A 5 -38.56 -18.13 -16.47
C TYR A 5 -38.24 -19.61 -16.78
N LYS A 6 -37.95 -19.93 -18.05
CA LYS A 6 -37.74 -21.30 -18.55
C LYS A 6 -36.54 -21.42 -19.51
N LYS A 7 -35.42 -20.75 -19.20
CA LYS A 7 -34.15 -20.94 -19.92
C LYS A 7 -32.89 -20.83 -19.03
N ARG A 8 -33.00 -21.26 -17.77
CA ARG A 8 -31.91 -21.32 -16.77
C ARG A 8 -31.63 -22.75 -16.25
N LEU A 9 -31.91 -23.76 -17.09
CA LEU A 9 -31.30 -25.09 -17.02
C LEU A 9 -30.58 -25.33 -18.36
N TYR A 10 -29.49 -26.12 -18.34
CA TYR A 10 -28.59 -26.42 -19.46
C TYR A 10 -27.53 -25.38 -19.86
N THR A 11 -26.93 -24.70 -18.87
CA THR A 11 -25.47 -24.50 -18.84
C THR A 11 -25.01 -24.40 -17.39
N ASN A 12 -24.39 -25.46 -16.85
CA ASN A 12 -23.66 -25.45 -15.56
C ASN A 12 -22.96 -26.80 -15.32
N VAL A 13 -21.85 -27.05 -16.03
CA VAL A 13 -20.85 -28.08 -15.69
C VAL A 13 -19.48 -27.59 -16.17
N LEU A 14 -18.68 -26.96 -15.29
CA LEU A 14 -17.19 -26.99 -15.25
C LEU A 14 -16.54 -25.97 -14.28
N SER A 15 -17.04 -25.83 -13.05
CA SER A 15 -16.29 -25.16 -11.96
C SER A 15 -16.88 -25.47 -10.58
N LEU A 16 -16.32 -26.46 -9.86
CA LEU A 16 -16.63 -26.68 -8.44
C LEU A 16 -15.60 -27.60 -7.76
N SER A 17 -14.66 -27.00 -7.02
CA SER A 17 -13.66 -27.71 -6.21
C SER A 17 -14.02 -27.66 -4.72
N ALA A 18 -14.91 -28.59 -4.33
CA ALA A 18 -15.04 -29.16 -2.99
C ALA A 18 -14.99 -28.23 -1.74
N ALA A 19 -16.15 -27.68 -1.37
CA ALA A 19 -16.55 -27.57 0.03
C ALA A 19 -18.08 -27.65 0.19
N VAL A 20 -18.55 -28.15 1.34
CA VAL A 20 -19.95 -28.18 1.81
C VAL A 20 -20.97 -28.98 0.97
N LEU A 21 -21.28 -30.19 1.43
CA LEU A 21 -22.64 -30.74 1.43
C LEU A 21 -22.78 -31.73 2.61
N VAL A 22 -24.02 -32.07 3.00
CA VAL A 22 -24.40 -32.86 4.21
C VAL A 22 -24.26 -32.03 5.51
N ALA A 23 -25.32 -31.76 6.29
CA ALA A 23 -26.74 -32.09 6.10
C ALA A 23 -27.70 -31.05 6.68
N VAL A 24 -28.85 -30.87 6.01
CA VAL A 24 -30.11 -30.41 6.60
C VAL A 24 -31.24 -31.27 6.01
N LEU A 25 -31.71 -32.29 6.75
CA LEU A 25 -32.95 -33.02 6.45
C LEU A 25 -33.47 -33.78 7.69
N THR A 26 -34.01 -33.05 8.66
CA THR A 26 -35.04 -33.56 9.59
C THR A 26 -35.94 -32.39 10.01
N GLN A 27 -37.21 -32.43 9.60
CA GLN A 27 -38.26 -31.54 10.12
C GLN A 27 -39.08 -32.28 11.18
N GLY A 28 -39.55 -31.55 12.20
CA GLY A 28 -40.46 -32.07 13.22
C GLY A 28 -41.24 -30.93 13.86
N ASN A 29 -42.57 -30.94 13.71
CA ASN A 29 -43.45 -29.87 14.22
C ASN A 29 -43.82 -30.09 15.70
N ALA A 30 -43.92 -28.99 16.46
CA ALA A 30 -44.83 -28.83 17.59
C ALA A 30 -45.09 -27.32 17.83
N ALA A 31 -46.14 -26.95 18.56
CA ALA A 31 -46.56 -25.56 18.76
C ALA A 31 -47.25 -25.33 20.12
N ALA A 32 -47.55 -24.05 20.39
CA ALA A 32 -48.49 -23.48 21.39
C ALA A 32 -47.97 -23.08 22.80
N ASP A 33 -48.35 -21.84 23.14
CA ASP A 33 -48.83 -21.27 24.42
C ASP A 33 -48.01 -21.31 25.73
N THR A 34 -47.52 -20.13 26.15
CA THR A 34 -48.00 -19.30 27.29
C THR A 34 -47.16 -18.00 27.36
N GLN A 35 -47.71 -16.78 27.46
CA GLN A 35 -48.28 -16.06 28.63
C GLN A 35 -47.32 -15.89 29.84
N ASP A 36 -47.19 -14.73 30.51
CA ASP A 36 -47.68 -13.36 30.23
C ASP A 36 -47.04 -12.32 31.20
N SER A 37 -46.92 -11.05 30.79
CA SER A 37 -46.75 -9.85 31.66
C SER A 37 -45.48 -9.78 32.57
N THR A 38 -45.08 -8.67 33.21
CA THR A 38 -45.46 -7.23 33.29
C THR A 38 -44.22 -6.35 32.94
N GLU A 39 -44.24 -5.03 32.73
CA GLU A 39 -45.08 -3.93 33.26
C GLU A 39 -45.22 -2.75 32.25
N LYS A 40 -46.01 -1.71 32.58
CA LYS A 40 -46.55 -0.73 31.60
C LYS A 40 -45.87 0.66 31.61
N PRO A 41 -45.83 1.36 30.45
CA PRO A 41 -45.47 2.78 30.36
C PRO A 41 -46.64 3.70 30.75
N ILE A 42 -46.34 4.96 31.10
CA ILE A 42 -47.34 6.02 31.35
C ILE A 42 -47.62 6.77 30.04
N THR A 43 -48.89 7.13 29.83
CA THR A 43 -49.41 7.71 28.58
C THR A 43 -49.65 9.21 28.62
N ASN A 44 -49.46 9.89 27.49
CA ASN A 44 -50.48 10.69 26.76
C ASN A 44 -49.87 11.11 25.40
N LYS A 45 -50.55 11.08 24.24
CA LYS A 45 -51.84 11.68 23.82
C LYS A 45 -51.78 13.21 23.74
N THR A 46 -52.23 13.90 22.67
CA THR A 46 -53.03 13.48 21.49
C THR A 46 -52.86 14.45 20.29
N GLU A 47 -53.32 14.06 19.09
CA GLU A 47 -53.96 14.92 18.04
C GLU A 47 -53.16 16.07 17.33
N THR A 48 -53.38 16.47 16.05
CA THR A 48 -54.01 15.84 14.85
C THR A 48 -53.69 16.61 13.54
N VAL A 49 -53.97 15.97 12.38
CA VAL A 49 -54.45 16.55 11.09
C VAL A 49 -53.47 17.29 10.15
N VAL A 50 -53.68 17.06 8.84
CA VAL A 50 -52.90 17.47 7.65
C VAL A 50 -53.91 17.64 6.50
N PRO A 51 -53.93 18.76 5.72
CA PRO A 51 -53.34 18.74 4.37
C PRO A 51 -52.90 20.09 3.75
N ALA A 52 -52.36 20.01 2.52
CA ALA A 52 -52.52 20.96 1.39
C ALA A 52 -51.82 22.35 1.40
N GLU A 53 -51.52 23.02 0.26
CA GLU A 53 -51.30 22.60 -1.15
C GLU A 53 -50.53 23.72 -1.93
N LYS A 54 -50.15 23.40 -3.19
CA LYS A 54 -49.97 24.20 -4.46
C LYS A 54 -50.20 25.75 -4.43
N ALA A 55 -49.76 26.59 -5.40
CA ALA A 55 -49.43 26.37 -6.82
C ALA A 55 -48.65 27.55 -7.47
N SER A 56 -48.06 27.30 -8.66
CA SER A 56 -48.00 28.18 -9.87
C SER A 56 -47.36 29.61 -9.77
N THR A 57 -47.11 30.40 -10.84
CA THR A 57 -47.41 30.28 -12.29
C THR A 57 -46.33 30.96 -13.17
N GLU A 58 -46.43 30.75 -14.49
CA GLU A 58 -45.61 31.26 -15.60
C GLU A 58 -45.72 32.78 -15.85
N THR A 59 -44.83 33.36 -16.69
CA THR A 59 -45.22 34.00 -17.98
C THR A 59 -44.04 34.35 -18.91
N ASN A 60 -44.33 34.62 -20.19
CA ASN A 60 -43.40 34.85 -21.32
C ASN A 60 -43.23 36.39 -21.62
N ALA A 61 -42.55 36.96 -22.65
CA ALA A 61 -42.18 36.48 -24.00
C ALA A 61 -41.21 37.42 -24.82
N THR A 62 -40.71 36.92 -25.97
CA THR A 62 -40.34 37.63 -27.25
C THR A 62 -39.20 38.69 -27.29
N ARG A 63 -38.11 38.52 -28.09
CA ARG A 63 -37.86 38.82 -29.55
C ARG A 63 -37.77 40.32 -29.91
N ALA A 64 -36.91 40.86 -30.81
CA ALA A 64 -35.71 40.44 -31.59
C ALA A 64 -35.11 41.75 -32.29
N ASN A 65 -34.25 41.87 -33.32
CA ASN A 65 -33.59 41.01 -34.34
C ASN A 65 -32.43 41.79 -35.11
N VAL A 66 -31.74 41.13 -36.08
CA VAL A 66 -30.94 41.65 -37.26
C VAL A 66 -29.44 42.03 -37.12
N THR A 67 -28.67 41.67 -38.18
CA THR A 67 -27.21 41.81 -38.50
C THR A 67 -26.90 43.05 -39.44
N PRO A 68 -25.76 43.28 -40.18
CA PRO A 68 -24.67 42.39 -40.72
C PRO A 68 -23.19 42.92 -40.82
N ASP A 69 -22.26 42.04 -41.27
CA ASP A 69 -21.07 42.16 -42.19
C ASP A 69 -20.11 43.39 -42.27
N SER A 70 -18.84 43.35 -42.75
CA SER A 70 -17.82 42.27 -43.03
C SER A 70 -16.42 42.83 -43.46
N SER A 71 -15.32 42.06 -43.31
CA SER A 71 -13.98 42.17 -44.01
C SER A 71 -13.08 43.42 -43.73
N SER A 72 -11.79 43.57 -44.12
CA SER A 72 -10.80 42.77 -44.90
C SER A 72 -9.30 43.04 -44.51
N THR A 73 -8.32 42.42 -45.21
CA THR A 73 -6.89 42.11 -44.88
C THR A 73 -5.74 43.09 -45.31
N GLY A 74 -4.58 43.03 -44.61
CA GLY A 74 -3.19 43.14 -45.20
C GLY A 74 -2.34 44.42 -44.93
N VAL A 75 -1.00 44.51 -45.14
CA VAL A 75 0.12 43.49 -45.22
C VAL A 75 1.55 44.15 -45.25
N GLN A 76 2.61 43.44 -44.81
CA GLN A 76 4.08 43.59 -45.11
C GLN A 76 5.05 44.62 -44.43
N LEU A 77 6.36 44.50 -44.81
CA LEU A 77 7.63 44.80 -44.11
C LEU A 77 8.43 46.00 -44.72
N PRO A 78 9.54 46.49 -44.10
CA PRO A 78 10.90 46.25 -44.64
C PRO A 78 12.06 46.21 -43.58
N THR A 79 13.34 46.34 -43.99
CA THR A 79 14.55 45.82 -43.27
C THR A 79 15.82 46.70 -43.35
N THR A 80 16.82 46.46 -42.45
CA THR A 80 18.30 46.74 -42.55
C THR A 80 18.80 48.22 -42.52
N THR A 81 20.06 48.64 -42.20
CA THR A 81 21.40 47.97 -41.99
C THR A 81 22.47 48.84 -41.23
N HIS A 82 23.59 48.22 -40.74
CA HIS A 82 24.99 48.76 -40.52
C HIS A 82 25.27 49.88 -39.44
N GLN A 83 26.48 50.13 -38.85
CA GLN A 83 27.85 49.49 -38.79
C GLN A 83 28.75 50.06 -37.62
N GLU A 84 29.79 49.30 -37.16
CA GLU A 84 31.21 49.68 -36.74
C GLU A 84 31.57 50.90 -35.82
N GLU A 85 32.70 51.04 -35.06
CA GLU A 85 33.88 50.20 -34.66
C GLU A 85 34.69 50.80 -33.43
N ALA A 86 35.71 50.06 -32.91
CA ALA A 86 36.95 50.53 -32.19
C ALA A 86 36.91 51.21 -30.75
N GLN A 87 37.93 51.22 -29.86
CA GLN A 87 39.29 50.60 -29.80
C GLN A 87 39.97 50.55 -28.38
N LYS A 88 40.87 49.57 -28.14
CA LYS A 88 42.19 49.52 -27.39
C LYS A 88 42.43 49.88 -25.88
N SER A 89 43.08 48.97 -25.14
CA SER A 89 44.44 49.03 -24.46
C SER A 89 44.59 47.88 -23.39
N GLU A 90 45.62 47.00 -23.33
CA GLU A 90 47.06 47.10 -22.92
C GLU A 90 47.29 47.27 -21.37
N ASN A 91 48.24 46.63 -20.65
CA ASN A 91 49.35 45.69 -20.98
C ASN A 91 49.85 44.83 -19.76
N THR A 92 50.79 43.87 -19.94
CA THR A 92 51.31 42.88 -18.92
C THR A 92 52.73 43.21 -18.35
N PRO A 93 53.27 42.51 -17.31
CA PRO A 93 54.18 41.33 -17.50
C PRO A 93 54.08 40.20 -16.41
N SER A 94 54.19 38.89 -16.74
CA SER A 94 55.39 37.98 -16.75
C SER A 94 55.96 37.62 -15.34
N ILE A 95 56.45 36.42 -15.00
CA ILE A 95 57.40 35.39 -15.58
C ILE A 95 57.02 34.00 -14.92
N ASP A 96 57.36 32.74 -15.29
CA ASP A 96 58.41 32.04 -16.10
C ASP A 96 57.91 30.70 -16.77
N SER A 97 58.80 29.80 -17.22
CA SER A 97 58.57 28.35 -17.54
C SER A 97 59.79 27.46 -17.12
N PRO A 98 60.32 26.38 -17.80
CA PRO A 98 60.28 25.88 -19.21
C PRO A 98 59.52 24.52 -19.41
N THR A 99 59.17 23.94 -20.59
CA THR A 99 59.76 23.76 -21.96
C THR A 99 60.78 22.59 -22.03
N SER A 100 60.89 21.68 -23.03
CA SER A 100 60.72 21.63 -24.53
C SER A 100 60.39 20.20 -25.07
N THR A 101 59.50 19.94 -26.06
CA THR A 101 59.66 19.80 -27.56
C THR A 101 60.75 18.81 -28.07
N THR A 102 60.68 18.07 -29.21
CA THR A 102 60.21 18.34 -30.62
C THR A 102 59.67 17.09 -31.41
N ASN A 103 59.50 17.18 -32.76
CA ASN A 103 58.79 16.23 -33.67
C ASN A 103 59.67 15.42 -34.67
N GLU A 104 59.09 14.30 -35.16
CA GLU A 104 59.08 13.72 -36.55
C GLU A 104 60.26 12.97 -37.24
N SER A 105 59.85 11.90 -37.96
CA SER A 105 60.40 11.29 -39.20
C SER A 105 61.60 10.31 -39.14
N GLY A 106 61.58 9.29 -40.04
CA GLY A 106 62.70 8.38 -40.35
C GLY A 106 62.33 6.88 -40.44
N THR A 107 62.73 6.20 -41.54
CA THR A 107 62.46 4.77 -41.82
C THR A 107 63.76 3.99 -42.04
N GLU A 108 63.85 2.71 -41.63
CA GLU A 108 64.39 1.56 -42.43
C GLU A 108 64.50 0.23 -41.63
N THR A 109 64.58 -0.89 -42.37
CA THR A 109 64.77 -2.30 -41.93
C THR A 109 66.14 -2.84 -42.42
N PRO A 110 66.71 -3.99 -41.97
CA PRO A 110 66.11 -5.28 -41.57
C PRO A 110 66.60 -5.75 -40.15
N ALA A 111 66.81 -7.02 -39.72
CA ALA A 111 66.93 -8.34 -40.38
C ALA A 111 66.67 -9.55 -39.42
N THR A 112 66.87 -10.76 -39.96
CA THR A 112 66.54 -12.11 -39.42
C THR A 112 67.82 -12.88 -38.94
N PRO A 113 67.75 -14.01 -38.19
CA PRO A 113 67.27 -15.30 -38.72
C PRO A 113 66.49 -16.28 -37.78
N VAL A 114 65.71 -17.11 -38.46
CA VAL A 114 64.81 -18.20 -38.04
C VAL A 114 65.51 -19.46 -37.49
N LYS A 115 64.87 -20.16 -36.54
CA LYS A 115 64.61 -21.63 -36.53
C LYS A 115 63.53 -21.97 -35.49
N THR A 116 62.28 -22.26 -35.87
CA THR A 116 61.73 -23.50 -36.46
C THR A 116 61.49 -24.61 -35.43
N GLU A 117 60.22 -24.79 -35.05
CA GLU A 117 59.65 -26.11 -34.73
C GLU A 117 58.21 -26.17 -35.27
N THR A 118 57.73 -27.37 -35.64
CA THR A 118 56.56 -27.53 -36.53
C THR A 118 55.37 -28.15 -35.81
N ARG A 119 54.19 -27.53 -35.90
CA ARG A 119 52.93 -28.18 -35.50
C ARG A 119 51.77 -27.80 -36.42
N ALA A 120 51.09 -28.85 -36.92
CA ALA A 120 49.80 -28.92 -37.62
C ALA A 120 49.21 -27.65 -38.26
N ALA A 121 48.88 -27.72 -39.56
CA ALA A 121 48.06 -26.72 -40.23
C ALA A 121 46.69 -26.61 -39.54
N GLY A 122 46.41 -25.44 -38.93
CA GLY A 122 45.09 -25.11 -38.41
C GLY A 122 44.10 -24.90 -39.54
N THR A 123 42.90 -25.45 -39.40
CA THR A 123 41.77 -25.11 -40.26
C THR A 123 41.41 -23.64 -40.02
N GLU A 124 41.24 -22.84 -41.07
CA GLU A 124 40.79 -21.45 -40.90
C GLU A 124 39.41 -21.42 -40.26
N GLU A 125 39.31 -20.83 -39.06
CA GLU A 125 38.04 -20.69 -38.35
C GLU A 125 37.15 -19.66 -39.06
N LYS A 126 36.26 -20.12 -39.94
CA LYS A 126 35.25 -19.28 -40.58
C LYS A 126 34.27 -18.79 -39.52
N LYS A 127 34.42 -17.53 -39.11
CA LYS A 127 33.59 -16.86 -38.09
C LYS A 127 32.55 -15.97 -38.75
N VAL A 128 31.28 -16.20 -38.42
CA VAL A 128 30.13 -15.42 -38.90
C VAL A 128 29.43 -14.82 -37.68
N GLN A 129 29.29 -13.50 -37.65
CA GLN A 129 28.39 -12.82 -36.72
C GLN A 129 27.08 -12.53 -37.45
N LEU A 130 25.97 -13.03 -36.92
CA LEU A 130 24.62 -12.68 -37.32
C LEU A 130 24.18 -11.39 -36.62
N THR A 131 23.23 -10.68 -37.22
CA THR A 131 22.59 -9.52 -36.59
C THR A 131 21.91 -9.94 -35.29
N ASP A 132 22.08 -9.15 -34.23
CA ASP A 132 21.46 -9.40 -32.94
C ASP A 132 19.92 -9.35 -33.04
N SER A 133 19.19 -9.97 -32.12
CA SER A 133 17.73 -10.00 -32.16
C SER A 133 17.10 -10.14 -30.78
N THR A 134 15.96 -9.47 -30.56
CA THR A 134 15.22 -9.54 -29.30
C THR A 134 14.32 -10.79 -29.25
N VAL A 135 14.31 -11.50 -28.12
CA VAL A 135 13.41 -12.63 -27.85
C VAL A 135 12.48 -12.25 -26.69
N HIS A 136 11.18 -12.45 -26.87
CA HIS A 136 10.15 -12.04 -25.91
C HIS A 136 9.70 -13.29 -25.12
N MET A 137 10.05 -13.36 -23.84
CA MET A 137 9.94 -14.58 -23.02
C MET A 137 8.50 -15.01 -22.73
N SER A 138 7.52 -14.11 -22.83
CA SER A 138 6.09 -14.42 -22.71
C SER A 138 5.42 -14.90 -24.00
N GLU A 139 6.15 -14.98 -25.12
CA GLU A 139 5.58 -15.16 -26.46
C GLU A 139 6.32 -16.22 -27.29
N LYS A 140 5.67 -16.74 -28.34
CA LYS A 140 6.32 -17.59 -29.34
C LYS A 140 6.93 -16.74 -30.44
N ALA A 141 8.20 -16.96 -30.75
CA ALA A 141 8.92 -16.23 -31.78
C ALA A 141 9.52 -17.16 -32.84
N THR A 142 9.74 -16.64 -34.05
CA THR A 142 10.56 -17.31 -35.07
C THR A 142 11.48 -16.27 -35.70
N ILE A 143 12.79 -16.41 -35.47
CA ILE A 143 13.83 -15.55 -36.04
C ILE A 143 14.49 -16.33 -37.17
N THR A 144 14.68 -15.70 -38.34
CA THR A 144 15.28 -16.35 -39.51
C THR A 144 16.47 -15.55 -40.00
N ASP A 145 17.62 -16.20 -40.07
CA ASP A 145 18.89 -15.65 -40.53
C ASP A 145 19.41 -16.43 -41.76
N THR A 146 20.21 -15.78 -42.60
CA THR A 146 20.87 -16.42 -43.76
C THR A 146 22.39 -16.26 -43.66
N VAL A 147 23.09 -17.38 -43.58
CA VAL A 147 24.56 -17.45 -43.60
C VAL A 147 25.03 -17.74 -45.03
N GLN A 148 25.67 -16.75 -45.65
CA GLN A 148 26.15 -16.80 -47.03
C GLN A 148 27.16 -17.94 -47.26
N GLU A 149 27.04 -18.63 -48.39
CA GLU A 149 27.94 -19.69 -48.88
C GLU A 149 28.09 -20.93 -47.96
N GLN A 150 27.25 -21.10 -46.94
CA GLN A 150 27.34 -22.23 -46.00
C GLN A 150 26.23 -23.28 -46.15
N GLY A 151 25.46 -23.29 -47.25
CA GLY A 151 24.34 -24.22 -47.45
C GLY A 151 24.72 -25.70 -47.35
N ALA A 152 25.96 -26.05 -47.73
CA ALA A 152 26.53 -27.38 -47.55
C ALA A 152 26.68 -27.82 -46.07
N GLN A 153 26.48 -26.93 -45.09
CA GLN A 153 26.57 -27.19 -43.66
C GLN A 153 25.20 -27.47 -43.01
N ALA A 154 24.08 -27.37 -43.74
CA ALA A 154 22.76 -27.62 -43.19
C ALA A 154 22.61 -29.05 -42.63
N GLY A 155 22.08 -29.16 -41.41
CA GLY A 155 21.92 -30.39 -40.65
C GLY A 155 23.22 -30.87 -39.99
N LYS A 156 24.23 -30.01 -39.82
CA LYS A 156 25.58 -30.39 -39.35
C LYS A 156 26.14 -29.48 -38.25
N ILE A 157 25.40 -28.45 -37.84
CA ILE A 157 25.87 -27.48 -36.84
C ILE A 157 25.36 -27.88 -35.46
N THR A 158 26.24 -27.79 -34.46
CA THR A 158 25.91 -28.02 -33.04
C THR A 158 25.68 -26.67 -32.37
N TRP A 159 24.47 -26.45 -31.86
CA TRP A 159 24.07 -25.17 -31.28
C TRP A 159 24.14 -25.17 -29.76
N LYS A 160 24.70 -24.08 -29.21
CA LYS A 160 24.76 -23.77 -27.78
C LYS A 160 24.21 -22.38 -27.51
N LEU A 161 23.52 -22.21 -26.40
CA LEU A 161 23.07 -20.92 -25.86
C LEU A 161 23.68 -20.76 -24.47
N ASP A 162 24.42 -19.68 -24.25
CA ASP A 162 25.25 -19.41 -23.06
C ASP A 162 26.17 -20.60 -22.70
N ASN A 163 26.87 -21.13 -23.71
CA ASN A 163 27.76 -22.29 -23.65
C ASN A 163 27.08 -23.65 -23.33
N LYS A 164 25.78 -23.69 -23.00
CA LYS A 164 25.00 -24.93 -22.81
C LYS A 164 24.40 -25.39 -24.14
N PRO A 165 24.31 -26.70 -24.44
CA PRO A 165 23.52 -27.22 -25.56
C PRO A 165 22.09 -26.67 -25.56
N ILE A 166 21.56 -26.28 -26.73
CA ILE A 166 20.17 -25.77 -26.81
C ILE A 166 19.12 -26.78 -26.35
N SER A 167 19.44 -28.08 -26.37
CA SER A 167 18.58 -29.15 -25.86
C SER A 167 18.37 -29.11 -24.35
N GLU A 168 19.26 -28.48 -23.59
CA GLU A 168 19.14 -28.26 -22.14
C GLU A 168 18.28 -27.04 -21.78
N TRP A 169 18.09 -26.11 -22.72
CA TRP A 169 17.19 -24.97 -22.54
C TRP A 169 15.73 -25.42 -22.69
N LYS A 170 15.04 -25.54 -21.55
CA LYS A 170 13.62 -25.92 -21.48
C LYS A 170 12.73 -24.75 -21.05
N THR A 171 11.45 -24.87 -21.32
CA THR A 171 10.41 -24.04 -20.69
C THR A 171 10.15 -24.47 -19.24
N TRP A 172 9.64 -23.53 -18.47
CA TRP A 172 9.27 -23.66 -17.06
C TRP A 172 8.01 -24.51 -16.84
N LYS A 173 7.95 -25.23 -15.71
CA LYS A 173 6.72 -25.83 -15.20
C LYS A 173 6.35 -25.24 -13.84
N MET A 174 5.20 -24.58 -13.78
CA MET A 174 4.64 -24.02 -12.55
C MET A 174 4.48 -25.04 -11.41
N ALA A 175 4.12 -26.29 -11.75
CA ALA A 175 3.76 -27.33 -10.78
C ALA A 175 4.96 -27.87 -9.97
N ASP A 176 6.17 -27.89 -10.54
CA ASP A 176 7.37 -28.40 -9.89
C ASP A 176 8.47 -27.34 -9.67
N GLY A 177 8.34 -26.16 -10.29
CA GLY A 177 9.30 -25.06 -10.14
C GLY A 177 10.59 -25.25 -10.94
N THR A 178 10.56 -26.08 -12.00
CA THR A 178 11.76 -26.45 -12.78
C THR A 178 11.63 -26.09 -14.25
N PHE A 179 12.78 -25.88 -14.90
CA PHE A 179 12.88 -25.86 -16.36
C PHE A 179 12.97 -27.31 -16.88
N SER A 180 11.83 -28.01 -16.85
CA SER A 180 11.70 -29.40 -17.33
C SER A 180 10.62 -29.59 -18.41
N GLY A 181 10.12 -28.49 -18.98
CA GLY A 181 9.15 -28.48 -20.07
C GLY A 181 9.74 -28.81 -21.44
N ASP A 182 9.02 -28.39 -22.47
CA ASP A 182 9.44 -28.50 -23.87
C ASP A 182 10.73 -27.69 -24.13
N PRO A 183 11.47 -27.95 -25.22
CA PRO A 183 12.58 -27.10 -25.61
C PRO A 183 12.14 -25.63 -25.73
N PHE A 184 12.84 -24.73 -25.02
CA PHE A 184 12.58 -23.29 -25.10
C PHE A 184 12.97 -22.75 -26.48
N VAL A 185 14.09 -23.23 -27.04
CA VAL A 185 14.54 -22.91 -28.39
C VAL A 185 14.85 -24.17 -29.19
N THR A 186 14.43 -24.18 -30.45
CA THR A 186 14.81 -25.19 -31.45
C THR A 186 15.34 -24.52 -32.71
N VAL A 187 16.19 -25.21 -33.46
CA VAL A 187 16.82 -24.65 -34.67
C VAL A 187 16.52 -25.57 -35.87
N GLU A 188 16.01 -24.98 -36.94
CA GLU A 188 15.84 -25.62 -38.24
C GLU A 188 16.86 -25.07 -39.23
N GLU A 189 17.66 -25.97 -39.80
CA GLU A 189 18.69 -25.65 -40.81
C GLU A 189 18.22 -26.11 -42.18
N LYS A 190 18.29 -25.21 -43.18
CA LYS A 190 17.93 -25.54 -44.56
C LYS A 190 18.94 -24.93 -45.54
N ALA A 191 19.39 -25.72 -46.51
CA ALA A 191 20.13 -25.18 -47.66
C ALA A 191 19.17 -24.41 -48.58
N ASP A 192 19.52 -23.17 -48.92
CA ASP A 192 18.78 -22.30 -49.84
C ASP A 192 19.77 -21.85 -50.93
N GLY A 193 19.88 -22.65 -52.00
CA GLY A 193 20.96 -22.52 -52.99
C GLY A 193 22.33 -22.84 -52.39
N ASN A 194 23.26 -21.88 -52.44
CA ASN A 194 24.58 -22.00 -51.81
C ASN A 194 24.57 -21.58 -50.33
N ASP A 195 23.47 -21.00 -49.83
CA ASP A 195 23.39 -20.39 -48.51
C ASP A 195 22.76 -21.32 -47.48
N LEU A 196 23.09 -21.09 -46.22
CA LEU A 196 22.45 -21.76 -45.07
C LEU A 196 21.40 -20.82 -44.48
N LYS A 197 20.15 -21.24 -44.53
CA LYS A 197 19.05 -20.61 -43.80
C LYS A 197 18.94 -21.25 -42.42
N VAL A 198 18.96 -20.44 -41.38
CA VAL A 198 18.81 -20.84 -39.97
C VAL A 198 17.51 -20.24 -39.46
N SER A 199 16.60 -21.08 -38.97
CA SER A 199 15.34 -20.65 -38.36
C SER A 199 15.32 -21.05 -36.89
N LEU A 200 15.41 -20.05 -36.01
CA LEU A 200 15.35 -20.18 -34.56
C LEU A 200 13.88 -20.06 -34.12
N LYS A 201 13.30 -21.11 -33.56
CA LYS A 201 11.91 -21.13 -33.06
C LYS A 201 11.93 -21.15 -31.53
N PHE A 202 11.20 -20.22 -30.92
CA PHE A 202 11.11 -20.06 -29.47
C PHE A 202 9.69 -20.35 -28.97
N ASN A 203 9.59 -21.04 -27.84
CA ASN A 203 8.36 -21.17 -27.05
C ASN A 203 8.36 -20.15 -25.89
N GLU A 204 7.21 -19.98 -25.24
CA GLU A 204 7.07 -19.12 -24.05
C GLU A 204 7.90 -19.70 -22.90
N LEU A 205 8.92 -18.97 -22.40
CA LEU A 205 9.87 -19.50 -21.42
C LEU A 205 9.19 -19.88 -20.10
N PHE A 206 8.17 -19.11 -19.70
CA PHE A 206 7.46 -19.27 -18.42
C PHE A 206 6.10 -19.97 -18.51
N GLY A 207 5.72 -20.46 -19.71
CA GLY A 207 4.42 -21.07 -19.97
C GLY A 207 3.32 -20.06 -20.29
N GLN A 208 2.06 -20.53 -20.25
CA GLN A 208 0.89 -19.82 -20.82
C GLN A 208 0.00 -19.08 -19.81
N ASP A 209 0.23 -19.24 -18.50
CA ASP A 209 -0.52 -18.55 -17.45
C ASP A 209 0.44 -17.72 -16.61
N LEU A 210 0.62 -16.46 -17.02
CA LEU A 210 1.58 -15.54 -16.42
C LEU A 210 0.97 -14.70 -15.29
N SER A 211 -0.17 -15.14 -14.73
CA SER A 211 -0.82 -14.53 -13.55
C SER A 211 -0.19 -14.98 -12.22
N LEU A 212 0.35 -16.21 -12.19
CA LEU A 212 0.50 -17.01 -10.98
C LEU A 212 1.67 -16.56 -10.07
N ARG A 213 1.42 -16.52 -8.75
CA ARG A 213 2.46 -16.38 -7.70
C ARG A 213 2.79 -17.71 -6.98
N THR A 214 1.98 -18.76 -7.17
CA THR A 214 2.07 -20.05 -6.44
C THR A 214 1.86 -21.26 -7.38
N PRO A 215 2.37 -22.47 -7.04
CA PRO A 215 3.24 -22.78 -5.90
C PRO A 215 4.66 -22.21 -6.05
N ASN A 216 5.03 -21.74 -7.24
CA ASN A 216 6.30 -21.08 -7.53
C ASN A 216 6.05 -19.70 -8.16
N ASN A 217 6.85 -18.68 -7.82
CA ASN A 217 6.56 -17.29 -8.20
C ASN A 217 7.29 -16.83 -9.47
N ILE A 218 6.66 -17.05 -10.64
CA ILE A 218 7.20 -16.61 -11.95
C ILE A 218 7.36 -15.09 -12.08
N ARG A 219 6.54 -14.28 -11.39
CA ARG A 219 6.67 -12.81 -11.39
C ARG A 219 8.04 -12.36 -10.86
N ARG A 220 8.74 -13.19 -10.08
CA ARG A 220 10.12 -12.93 -9.63
C ARG A 220 11.18 -13.61 -10.49
N THR A 221 10.94 -14.84 -10.97
CA THR A 221 11.94 -15.64 -11.72
C THR A 221 12.36 -14.99 -13.04
N TYR A 222 11.45 -14.32 -13.76
CA TYR A 222 11.75 -13.85 -15.13
C TYR A 222 12.92 -12.86 -15.22
N ARG A 223 13.17 -12.03 -14.20
CA ARG A 223 14.28 -11.04 -14.24
C ARG A 223 15.68 -11.68 -14.24
N GLN A 224 15.80 -12.96 -13.89
CA GLN A 224 17.07 -13.70 -13.98
C GLN A 224 17.49 -14.01 -15.44
N PHE A 225 16.57 -13.83 -16.39
CA PHE A 225 16.72 -14.15 -17.81
C PHE A 225 16.61 -12.91 -18.70
N ILE A 226 16.80 -11.71 -18.15
CA ILE A 226 16.83 -10.46 -18.94
C ILE A 226 18.28 -10.10 -19.23
N GLY A 227 18.60 -9.83 -20.50
CA GLY A 227 19.93 -9.39 -20.92
C GLY A 227 20.37 -9.98 -22.25
N ASN A 228 21.68 -10.01 -22.45
CA ASN A 228 22.29 -10.52 -23.68
C ASN A 228 22.74 -11.97 -23.49
N HIS A 229 22.18 -12.87 -24.28
CA HIS A 229 22.50 -14.30 -24.30
C HIS A 229 23.23 -14.65 -25.60
N GLU A 230 24.29 -15.46 -25.54
CA GLU A 230 25.07 -15.80 -26.75
C GLU A 230 24.64 -17.14 -27.34
N LEU A 231 24.07 -17.10 -28.54
CA LEU A 231 23.84 -18.28 -29.36
C LEU A 231 25.07 -18.53 -30.25
N VAL A 232 25.68 -19.71 -30.13
CA VAL A 232 26.84 -20.16 -30.90
C VAL A 232 26.53 -21.47 -31.60
N GLY A 233 26.64 -21.50 -32.93
CA GLY A 233 26.57 -22.72 -33.75
C GLY A 233 27.96 -23.10 -34.26
N THR A 234 28.46 -24.30 -33.97
CA THR A 234 29.76 -24.78 -34.48
C THR A 234 29.65 -26.03 -35.36
N ASN A 235 30.51 -26.12 -36.38
CA ASN A 235 30.81 -27.38 -37.06
C ASN A 235 32.33 -27.59 -37.06
N GLU A 236 32.80 -28.44 -36.14
CA GLU A 236 34.22 -28.75 -35.94
C GLU A 236 34.90 -29.32 -37.19
N LYS A 237 34.15 -29.98 -38.09
CA LYS A 237 34.70 -30.59 -39.32
C LYS A 237 34.94 -29.57 -40.44
N SER A 238 34.36 -28.38 -40.36
CA SER A 238 34.52 -27.32 -41.37
C SER A 238 35.16 -26.04 -40.82
N GLY A 239 35.47 -26.00 -39.51
CA GLY A 239 35.95 -24.79 -38.84
C GLY A 239 34.91 -23.67 -38.75
N LEU A 240 33.63 -23.92 -39.09
CA LEU A 240 32.58 -22.91 -39.07
C LEU A 240 32.12 -22.62 -37.65
N THR A 241 32.09 -21.34 -37.29
CA THR A 241 31.47 -20.80 -36.07
C THR A 241 30.52 -19.67 -36.44
N ILE A 242 29.24 -19.83 -36.14
CA ILE A 242 28.20 -18.82 -36.26
C ILE A 242 27.89 -18.29 -34.85
N ARG A 243 27.79 -16.97 -34.68
CA ARG A 243 27.42 -16.30 -33.43
C ARG A 243 26.25 -15.34 -33.65
N LYS A 244 25.40 -15.20 -32.64
CA LYS A 244 24.28 -14.24 -32.61
C LYS A 244 23.99 -13.84 -31.16
N THR A 245 23.85 -12.54 -30.88
CA THR A 245 23.36 -12.12 -29.56
C THR A 245 21.83 -12.14 -29.57
N LEU A 246 21.25 -12.79 -28.58
CA LEU A 246 19.81 -12.77 -28.33
C LEU A 246 19.55 -11.89 -27.12
N VAL A 247 18.79 -10.82 -27.29
CA VAL A 247 18.42 -9.90 -26.21
C VAL A 247 17.10 -10.37 -25.61
N PHE A 248 17.12 -10.95 -24.43
CA PHE A 248 15.91 -11.47 -23.79
C PHE A 248 15.17 -10.34 -23.06
N ARG A 249 13.88 -10.21 -23.35
CA ARG A 249 12.93 -9.30 -22.72
C ARG A 249 11.69 -10.08 -22.27
N PRO A 250 10.97 -9.66 -21.21
CA PRO A 250 9.72 -10.30 -20.82
C PRO A 250 8.66 -10.21 -21.93
N TYR A 251 8.40 -8.99 -22.39
CA TYR A 251 7.49 -8.62 -23.48
C TYR A 251 8.00 -7.35 -24.19
N GLU A 252 7.39 -6.97 -25.31
CA GLU A 252 7.82 -5.86 -26.19
C GLU A 252 7.93 -4.52 -25.46
N ASN A 253 6.92 -4.14 -24.66
CA ASN A 253 6.87 -2.84 -23.97
C ASN A 253 7.54 -2.81 -22.58
N PHE A 254 8.29 -3.84 -22.17
CA PHE A 254 8.92 -3.92 -20.84
C PHE A 254 10.09 -2.95 -20.66
N HIS A 255 10.04 -2.14 -19.60
CA HIS A 255 11.16 -1.36 -19.08
C HIS A 255 11.61 -1.85 -17.69
N THR A 256 12.91 -1.82 -17.43
CA THR A 256 13.42 -1.72 -16.05
C THR A 256 13.28 -0.29 -15.51
N HIS A 257 13.34 -0.09 -14.19
CA HIS A 257 13.26 1.24 -13.55
C HIS A 257 14.09 2.33 -14.25
N GLU A 258 15.38 2.08 -14.53
CA GLU A 258 16.27 3.05 -15.18
C GLU A 258 15.87 3.32 -16.65
N GLU A 259 15.34 2.31 -17.34
CA GLU A 259 14.83 2.46 -18.71
C GLU A 259 13.50 3.22 -18.74
N MET A 260 12.64 3.04 -17.73
CA MET A 260 11.42 3.83 -17.53
C MET A 260 11.80 5.30 -17.25
N LEU A 261 12.75 5.56 -16.34
CA LEU A 261 13.25 6.90 -16.05
C LEU A 261 13.83 7.59 -17.31
N ALA A 262 14.55 6.85 -18.15
CA ALA A 262 15.05 7.34 -19.43
C ALA A 262 13.92 7.58 -20.45
N ALA A 263 12.93 6.68 -20.52
CA ALA A 263 11.81 6.77 -21.45
C ALA A 263 10.86 7.96 -21.15
N ILE A 264 10.59 8.24 -19.86
CA ILE A 264 9.78 9.41 -19.48
C ILE A 264 10.52 10.72 -19.79
N GLU A 265 11.82 10.81 -19.49
CA GLU A 265 12.61 12.01 -19.77
C GLU A 265 12.77 12.22 -21.28
N LYS A 266 12.96 11.15 -22.07
CA LYS A 266 12.89 11.20 -23.54
C LYS A 266 11.53 11.69 -24.03
N SER A 267 10.43 11.18 -23.48
CA SER A 267 9.06 11.61 -23.82
C SER A 267 8.82 13.11 -23.54
N ARG A 268 9.46 13.64 -22.49
CA ARG A 268 9.44 15.08 -22.14
C ARG A 268 10.26 15.92 -23.13
N GLN A 269 11.35 15.38 -23.68
CA GLN A 269 12.20 16.04 -24.68
C GLN A 269 11.63 15.99 -26.10
N GLU A 270 10.97 14.90 -26.48
CA GLU A 270 10.30 14.69 -27.78
C GLU A 270 8.86 15.22 -27.82
N ALA A 271 8.42 15.91 -26.76
CA ALA A 271 7.07 16.43 -26.60
C ALA A 271 6.68 17.44 -27.69
N LYS A 272 5.39 17.46 -28.09
CA LYS A 272 4.85 18.46 -29.01
C LYS A 272 4.85 19.86 -28.39
N ASN A 273 5.32 20.85 -29.14
CA ASN A 273 5.33 22.27 -28.74
C ASN A 273 3.95 22.91 -28.47
N ASP A 274 2.84 22.18 -28.66
CA ASP A 274 1.48 22.69 -28.44
C ASP A 274 0.86 22.28 -27.08
N ARG A 275 1.68 21.71 -26.20
CA ARG A 275 1.32 21.31 -24.82
C ARG A 275 2.50 21.47 -23.86
N LEU A 276 2.21 21.59 -22.57
CA LEU A 276 3.18 21.49 -21.50
C LEU A 276 3.34 20.04 -21.06
N VAL A 277 4.59 19.54 -21.07
CA VAL A 277 4.96 18.24 -20.49
C VAL A 277 6.00 18.48 -19.39
N LYS A 278 5.73 17.95 -18.19
CA LYS A 278 6.56 18.07 -16.99
C LYS A 278 6.81 16.70 -16.36
N ILE A 279 7.90 16.60 -15.60
CA ILE A 279 8.16 15.53 -14.65
C ILE A 279 8.53 16.18 -13.32
N GLU A 280 7.84 15.82 -12.23
CA GLU A 280 8.07 16.32 -10.87
C GLU A 280 8.50 15.16 -9.96
N ASN A 281 9.40 15.42 -9.00
CA ASN A 281 9.62 14.52 -7.87
C ASN A 281 8.58 14.90 -6.80
N ILE A 282 7.63 14.01 -6.48
CA ILE A 282 6.53 14.33 -5.55
C ILE A 282 6.78 13.85 -4.11
N GLY A 283 7.69 12.90 -3.94
CA GLY A 283 8.09 12.36 -2.65
C GLY A 283 9.32 11.47 -2.77
N THR A 284 9.61 10.71 -1.72
CA THR A 284 10.80 9.86 -1.62
C THR A 284 10.44 8.57 -0.87
N SER A 285 10.86 7.42 -1.39
CA SER A 285 10.66 6.09 -0.78
C SER A 285 11.50 5.88 0.47
N ALA A 286 11.22 4.79 1.19
CA ALA A 286 11.93 4.36 2.39
C ALA A 286 13.44 4.13 2.17
N GLN A 287 13.89 3.71 0.98
CA GLN A 287 15.32 3.61 0.62
C GLN A 287 15.89 4.86 -0.07
N GLY A 288 15.10 5.93 -0.26
CA GLY A 288 15.59 7.21 -0.77
C GLY A 288 15.41 7.48 -2.27
N ARG A 289 14.63 6.66 -3.00
CA ARG A 289 14.34 6.87 -4.42
C ARG A 289 13.22 7.91 -4.62
N PRO A 290 13.30 8.79 -5.63
CA PRO A 290 12.25 9.77 -5.89
C PRO A 290 10.99 9.12 -6.47
N VAL A 291 9.83 9.40 -5.90
CA VAL A 291 8.52 9.08 -6.51
C VAL A 291 8.26 10.10 -7.63
N LYS A 292 7.87 9.61 -8.83
CA LYS A 292 7.90 10.37 -10.09
C LYS A 292 6.50 10.60 -10.66
N LEU A 293 6.16 11.88 -10.84
CA LEU A 293 4.92 12.30 -11.47
C LEU A 293 5.17 12.92 -12.85
N GLY A 294 4.64 12.32 -13.90
CA GLY A 294 4.44 12.97 -15.19
C GLY A 294 3.20 13.88 -15.16
N ILE A 295 3.29 15.09 -15.71
CA ILE A 295 2.15 16.01 -15.84
C ILE A 295 2.05 16.49 -17.29
N ILE A 296 0.86 16.40 -17.89
CA ILE A 296 0.57 16.94 -19.23
C ILE A 296 -0.66 17.87 -19.17
N SER A 297 -0.48 19.10 -19.66
CA SER A 297 -1.47 20.19 -19.71
C SER A 297 -1.33 20.92 -21.05
N SER A 298 -2.27 21.77 -21.46
CA SER A 298 -2.01 22.67 -22.61
C SER A 298 -0.90 23.67 -22.31
N ASP A 299 -0.82 24.14 -21.06
CA ASP A 299 0.05 25.23 -20.62
C ASP A 299 0.18 25.25 -19.08
N GLN A 300 1.07 26.10 -18.57
CA GLN A 300 1.27 26.28 -17.12
C GLN A 300 0.12 27.04 -16.45
N LYS A 301 -0.47 28.03 -17.15
CA LYS A 301 -1.59 28.83 -16.61
C LYS A 301 -2.77 27.92 -16.21
N SER A 302 -3.08 26.93 -17.02
CA SER A 302 -4.10 25.90 -16.76
C SER A 302 -3.86 25.11 -15.47
N ILE A 303 -2.61 24.84 -15.11
CA ILE A 303 -2.24 24.19 -13.84
C ILE A 303 -2.45 25.17 -12.68
N ASP A 304 -2.01 26.41 -12.84
CA ASP A 304 -2.10 27.44 -11.80
C ASP A 304 -3.56 27.87 -11.55
N ASP A 305 -4.37 28.03 -12.60
CA ASP A 305 -5.81 28.27 -12.54
C ASP A 305 -6.52 27.09 -11.86
N TYR A 306 -6.10 25.85 -12.14
CA TYR A 306 -6.69 24.69 -11.50
C TYR A 306 -6.41 24.66 -10.00
N LEU A 307 -5.13 24.71 -9.61
CA LEU A 307 -4.72 24.57 -8.21
C LEU A 307 -5.15 25.75 -7.34
N ASN A 308 -4.97 26.99 -7.83
CA ASN A 308 -5.22 28.20 -7.03
C ASN A 308 -6.67 28.71 -7.10
N THR A 309 -7.43 28.34 -8.14
CA THR A 309 -8.81 28.79 -8.34
C THR A 309 -9.81 27.64 -8.41
N THR A 310 -9.73 26.75 -9.40
CA THR A 310 -10.77 25.72 -9.66
C THR A 310 -10.95 24.77 -8.48
N ASN A 311 -9.87 24.14 -8.02
CA ASN A 311 -9.89 23.16 -6.92
C ASN A 311 -10.32 23.82 -5.60
N ARG A 312 -9.73 24.99 -5.30
CA ARG A 312 -10.05 25.77 -4.09
C ARG A 312 -11.51 26.21 -4.05
N LEU A 313 -12.06 26.70 -5.17
CA LEU A 313 -13.47 27.10 -5.25
C LEU A 313 -14.41 25.88 -5.19
N ALA A 314 -14.04 24.74 -5.74
CA ALA A 314 -14.88 23.53 -5.65
C ALA A 314 -15.02 23.05 -4.19
N LEU A 315 -13.94 23.15 -3.41
CA LEU A 315 -13.91 22.75 -2.00
C LEU A 315 -14.56 23.76 -1.04
N THR A 316 -14.77 25.03 -1.44
CA THR A 316 -15.22 26.12 -0.54
C THR A 316 -16.48 26.86 -0.98
N LYS A 317 -16.77 26.89 -2.29
CA LYS A 317 -17.86 27.63 -2.93
C LYS A 317 -18.57 26.81 -4.03
N PRO A 318 -18.87 25.50 -3.83
CA PRO A 318 -19.39 24.67 -4.92
C PRO A 318 -20.76 25.13 -5.47
N ALA A 319 -21.59 25.80 -4.65
CA ALA A 319 -22.85 26.39 -5.11
C ALA A 319 -22.65 27.51 -6.15
N GLU A 320 -21.64 28.36 -5.97
CA GLU A 320 -21.30 29.43 -6.93
C GLU A 320 -20.80 28.84 -8.25
N MET A 321 -19.92 27.82 -8.17
CA MET A 321 -19.45 27.11 -9.36
C MET A 321 -20.57 26.35 -10.07
N LEU A 322 -21.53 25.76 -9.33
CA LEU A 322 -22.65 25.02 -9.91
C LEU A 322 -23.61 25.94 -10.65
N ALA A 323 -23.81 27.18 -10.16
CA ALA A 323 -24.55 28.21 -10.88
C ALA A 323 -23.79 28.67 -12.15
N ALA A 324 -22.48 28.93 -12.06
CA ALA A 324 -21.66 29.29 -13.21
C ALA A 324 -21.60 28.19 -14.29
N LEU A 325 -21.54 26.92 -13.87
CA LEU A 325 -21.58 25.75 -14.76
C LEU A 325 -22.92 25.68 -15.51
N LYS A 326 -24.04 25.86 -14.81
CA LYS A 326 -25.39 25.84 -15.41
C LYS A 326 -25.68 27.04 -16.31
N ASN A 327 -25.03 28.17 -16.06
CA ASN A 327 -25.08 29.35 -16.93
C ASN A 327 -24.09 29.28 -18.10
N GLY A 328 -23.24 28.25 -18.19
CA GLY A 328 -22.22 28.12 -19.24
C GLY A 328 -21.05 29.10 -19.12
N THR A 329 -20.86 29.73 -17.95
CA THR A 329 -19.83 30.76 -17.70
C THR A 329 -18.63 30.26 -16.90
N LEU A 330 -18.58 28.97 -16.56
CA LEU A 330 -17.45 28.35 -15.86
C LEU A 330 -16.42 27.84 -16.86
N ASP A 331 -15.24 28.47 -16.91
CA ASP A 331 -14.03 27.90 -17.50
C ASP A 331 -13.29 27.07 -16.44
N TYR A 332 -12.93 25.83 -16.76
CA TYR A 332 -12.33 24.88 -15.84
C TYR A 332 -11.70 23.69 -16.58
N LYS A 333 -10.81 22.97 -15.88
CA LYS A 333 -10.29 21.67 -16.30
C LYS A 333 -10.39 20.66 -15.17
N LEU A 334 -10.39 19.37 -15.52
CA LEU A 334 -10.45 18.26 -14.59
C LEU A 334 -9.15 17.44 -14.65
N PRO A 335 -8.43 17.21 -13.54
CA PRO A 335 -7.27 16.33 -13.59
C PRO A 335 -7.71 14.86 -13.72
N VAL A 336 -6.94 14.03 -14.39
CA VAL A 336 -7.11 12.57 -14.44
C VAL A 336 -5.80 11.94 -13.99
N LEU A 337 -5.87 11.06 -12.99
CA LEU A 337 -4.70 10.36 -12.45
C LEU A 337 -4.68 8.92 -12.94
N ILE A 338 -3.52 8.47 -13.40
CA ILE A 338 -3.20 7.06 -13.63
C ILE A 338 -2.05 6.70 -12.68
N ASN A 339 -2.21 5.61 -11.95
CA ASN A 339 -1.36 5.19 -10.83
C ASN A 339 -1.01 3.69 -10.93
N ASN A 340 0.10 3.30 -10.30
CA ASN A 340 0.41 1.91 -10.00
C ASN A 340 0.93 1.78 -8.57
N THR A 341 0.24 0.98 -7.74
CA THR A 341 0.60 0.81 -6.32
C THR A 341 1.55 -0.38 -6.04
N HIS A 342 1.50 -1.50 -6.79
CA HIS A 342 2.47 -2.60 -6.64
C HIS A 342 3.41 -2.75 -7.84
N ALA A 343 4.70 -2.93 -7.59
CA ALA A 343 5.72 -2.87 -8.64
C ALA A 343 6.19 -4.24 -9.19
N ASP A 344 5.78 -5.39 -8.62
CA ASP A 344 5.91 -6.70 -9.30
C ASP A 344 4.80 -6.96 -10.34
N GLU A 345 3.92 -5.98 -10.54
CA GLU A 345 2.80 -5.98 -11.48
C GLU A 345 3.18 -5.15 -12.74
N GLN A 346 4.43 -5.31 -13.19
CA GLN A 346 5.17 -4.42 -14.10
C GLN A 346 4.41 -3.86 -15.32
N PRO A 347 3.56 -4.61 -16.06
CA PRO A 347 2.91 -4.04 -17.24
C PRO A 347 2.06 -2.80 -16.90
N ALA A 348 1.63 -2.63 -15.64
CA ALA A 348 1.03 -1.39 -15.14
C ALA A 348 1.97 -0.17 -15.26
N ILE A 349 3.21 -0.28 -14.79
CA ILE A 349 4.25 0.77 -14.90
C ILE A 349 4.52 1.09 -16.38
N ASP A 350 4.63 0.06 -17.21
CA ASP A 350 4.83 0.21 -18.65
C ASP A 350 3.64 0.89 -19.33
N ILE A 351 2.39 0.54 -18.98
CA ILE A 351 1.17 1.20 -19.48
C ILE A 351 1.23 2.71 -19.20
N ILE A 352 1.54 3.10 -17.97
CA ILE A 352 1.59 4.51 -17.55
C ILE A 352 2.68 5.26 -18.32
N THR A 353 3.85 4.63 -18.48
CA THR A 353 4.99 5.15 -19.27
C THR A 353 4.62 5.32 -20.75
N GLY A 354 3.95 4.32 -21.35
CA GLY A 354 3.50 4.33 -22.75
C GLY A 354 2.39 5.35 -23.01
N LEU A 355 1.47 5.53 -22.07
CA LEU A 355 0.42 6.57 -22.13
C LEU A 355 1.04 7.96 -22.02
N PHE A 356 1.97 8.20 -21.09
CA PHE A 356 2.68 9.49 -20.96
C PHE A 356 3.40 9.87 -22.26
N ASN A 357 4.17 8.93 -22.83
CA ASN A 357 4.80 9.10 -24.15
C ASN A 357 3.78 9.45 -25.24
N THR A 358 2.65 8.74 -25.29
CA THR A 358 1.62 8.95 -26.31
C THR A 358 0.96 10.33 -26.20
N PHE A 359 0.61 10.76 -24.98
CA PHE A 359 0.03 12.08 -24.74
C PHE A 359 1.06 13.21 -24.92
N ALA A 360 2.35 12.96 -24.72
CA ALA A 360 3.41 13.92 -25.01
C ALA A 360 3.65 14.10 -26.53
N THR A 361 3.68 13.00 -27.30
CA THR A 361 4.23 12.98 -28.67
C THR A 361 3.20 12.91 -29.79
N LYS A 362 1.95 12.44 -29.56
CA LYS A 362 0.95 12.22 -30.63
C LYS A 362 -0.10 13.33 -30.69
N ASP A 363 -0.60 13.65 -31.89
CA ASP A 363 -1.70 14.63 -32.07
C ASP A 363 -3.09 13.98 -31.93
N GLN A 364 -3.17 12.71 -32.35
CA GLN A 364 -4.36 11.87 -32.28
C GLN A 364 -3.99 10.47 -31.80
N ILE A 365 -4.94 9.81 -31.13
CA ILE A 365 -4.84 8.44 -30.63
C ILE A 365 -6.09 7.70 -31.15
N SER A 366 -5.92 6.59 -31.87
CA SER A 366 -7.02 5.78 -32.41
C SER A 366 -6.97 4.36 -31.85
N PHE A 367 -8.12 3.83 -31.44
CA PHE A 367 -8.24 2.48 -30.87
C PHE A 367 -9.60 1.85 -31.17
N GLN A 368 -9.69 0.51 -31.07
CA GLN A 368 -10.93 -0.22 -31.23
C GLN A 368 -11.71 -0.32 -29.92
N THR A 369 -13.03 -0.45 -30.00
CA THR A 369 -13.93 -0.70 -28.88
C THR A 369 -15.25 -1.28 -29.42
N THR A 370 -16.23 -1.52 -28.55
CA THR A 370 -17.61 -1.85 -28.94
C THR A 370 -18.62 -0.85 -28.37
N ASP A 371 -19.80 -0.77 -28.99
CA ASP A 371 -20.96 -0.11 -28.37
C ASP A 371 -21.60 -1.01 -27.29
N ALA A 372 -22.66 -0.53 -26.65
CA ALA A 372 -23.39 -1.29 -25.62
C ALA A 372 -24.10 -2.56 -26.14
N ASN A 373 -24.17 -2.76 -27.47
CA ASN A 373 -24.76 -3.93 -28.12
C ASN A 373 -23.68 -4.91 -28.64
N GLY A 374 -22.38 -4.59 -28.47
CA GLY A 374 -21.26 -5.37 -29.00
C GLY A 374 -20.83 -5.01 -30.43
N ASN A 375 -21.40 -3.98 -31.06
CA ASN A 375 -21.00 -3.57 -32.40
C ASN A 375 -19.60 -2.93 -32.39
N ALA A 376 -18.69 -3.40 -33.24
CA ALA A 376 -17.33 -2.89 -33.34
C ALA A 376 -17.30 -1.40 -33.77
N LYS A 377 -16.43 -0.62 -33.12
CA LYS A 377 -16.29 0.82 -33.30
C LYS A 377 -14.83 1.24 -33.16
N THR A 378 -14.36 2.11 -34.06
CA THR A 378 -13.10 2.85 -33.85
C THR A 378 -13.40 4.16 -33.13
N VAL A 379 -12.57 4.52 -32.15
CA VAL A 379 -12.58 5.84 -31.48
C VAL A 379 -11.26 6.53 -31.79
N THR A 380 -11.33 7.81 -32.17
CA THR A 380 -10.17 8.68 -32.34
C THR A 380 -10.28 9.86 -31.38
N LEU A 381 -9.28 10.01 -30.50
CA LEU A 381 -9.16 11.12 -29.56
C LEU A 381 -8.10 12.11 -30.09
N SER A 382 -8.39 13.40 -30.12
CA SER A 382 -7.36 14.43 -30.32
C SER A 382 -6.80 14.86 -28.97
N VAL A 383 -5.49 14.73 -28.78
CA VAL A 383 -4.85 15.09 -27.50
C VAL A 383 -5.02 16.58 -27.22
N LYS A 384 -4.93 17.43 -28.25
CA LYS A 384 -5.16 18.87 -28.14
C LYS A 384 -6.56 19.23 -27.63
N GLU A 385 -7.59 18.50 -28.07
CA GLU A 385 -8.97 18.72 -27.61
C GLU A 385 -9.21 18.14 -26.20
N LEU A 386 -8.50 17.07 -25.81
CA LEU A 386 -8.49 16.59 -24.44
C LEU A 386 -7.83 17.61 -23.49
N LEU A 387 -6.71 18.23 -23.86
CA LEU A 387 -5.98 19.21 -23.03
C LEU A 387 -6.70 20.56 -22.86
N LYS A 388 -7.78 20.81 -23.60
CA LYS A 388 -8.75 21.89 -23.29
C LYS A 388 -9.63 21.55 -22.09
N LYS A 389 -9.91 20.26 -21.84
CA LYS A 389 -10.83 19.74 -20.82
C LYS A 389 -10.11 19.19 -19.58
N PHE A 390 -8.90 18.67 -19.75
CA PHE A 390 -8.22 17.84 -18.76
C PHE A 390 -6.76 18.24 -18.51
N ILE A 391 -6.27 17.84 -17.34
CA ILE A 391 -4.84 17.78 -16.99
C ILE A 391 -4.53 16.31 -16.71
N PHE A 392 -3.54 15.71 -17.37
CA PHE A 392 -3.21 14.30 -17.16
C PHE A 392 -2.02 14.16 -16.21
N LEU A 393 -2.18 13.26 -15.23
CA LEU A 393 -1.25 12.99 -14.15
C LEU A 393 -0.87 11.50 -14.21
N PHE A 394 0.43 11.23 -14.25
CA PHE A 394 0.98 9.90 -14.46
C PHE A 394 1.93 9.59 -13.31
N ASP A 395 1.46 8.90 -12.27
CA ASP A 395 2.34 8.40 -11.22
C ASP A 395 2.88 7.04 -11.67
N PHE A 396 4.15 7.00 -12.08
CA PHE A 396 4.70 5.85 -12.81
C PHE A 396 4.79 4.60 -11.93
N THR A 397 5.09 4.78 -10.63
CA THR A 397 4.90 3.78 -9.58
C THR A 397 5.02 4.43 -8.21
N GLU A 398 4.10 4.10 -7.31
CA GLU A 398 4.15 4.45 -5.89
C GLU A 398 5.35 3.82 -5.18
N ASN A 399 5.79 2.65 -5.65
CA ASN A 399 6.80 1.80 -5.01
C ASN A 399 8.08 1.67 -5.88
N PRO A 400 8.88 2.75 -6.05
CA PRO A 400 10.09 2.72 -6.86
C PRO A 400 11.21 1.85 -6.24
N ASP A 401 11.12 1.54 -4.94
CA ASP A 401 11.99 0.54 -4.30
C ASP A 401 11.63 -0.88 -4.79
N GLY A 402 10.33 -1.17 -4.90
CA GLY A 402 9.79 -2.42 -5.40
C GLY A 402 9.96 -2.62 -6.91
N ASP A 403 10.01 -1.56 -7.72
CA ASP A 403 10.30 -1.65 -9.17
C ASP A 403 11.75 -2.12 -9.38
N VAL A 404 12.70 -1.54 -8.64
CA VAL A 404 14.11 -1.98 -8.65
C VAL A 404 14.28 -3.39 -8.05
N ALA A 405 13.57 -3.72 -6.96
CA ALA A 405 13.68 -5.00 -6.27
C ALA A 405 12.83 -6.14 -6.88
N ASN A 406 11.89 -5.81 -7.76
CA ASN A 406 10.80 -6.67 -8.23
C ASN A 406 9.96 -7.27 -7.09
N THR A 407 9.37 -6.41 -6.26
CA THR A 407 8.54 -6.80 -5.09
C THR A 407 7.21 -6.07 -5.06
N ARG A 408 6.16 -6.81 -4.66
CA ARG A 408 4.83 -6.26 -4.36
C ARG A 408 4.88 -5.28 -3.18
N ALA A 409 5.51 -5.74 -2.11
CA ALA A 409 5.65 -5.00 -0.85
C ALA A 409 6.63 -3.82 -0.97
N LEU A 410 6.47 -2.87 -0.06
CA LEU A 410 7.43 -1.81 0.23
C LEU A 410 8.72 -2.37 0.85
N ALA A 411 9.76 -1.54 0.94
CA ALA A 411 11.08 -1.92 1.47
C ALA A 411 11.12 -2.44 2.92
N ASN A 412 10.02 -2.29 3.69
CA ASN A 412 9.86 -2.83 5.04
C ASN A 412 8.97 -4.09 5.11
N GLY A 413 8.44 -4.57 3.98
CA GLY A 413 7.57 -5.75 3.91
C GLY A 413 6.06 -5.48 3.97
N ILE A 414 5.61 -4.23 4.10
CA ILE A 414 4.17 -3.87 4.11
C ILE A 414 3.64 -3.80 2.67
N ASP A 415 2.41 -4.29 2.45
CA ASP A 415 1.67 -4.08 1.19
C ASP A 415 1.17 -2.62 1.13
N PRO A 416 1.56 -1.80 0.13
CA PRO A 416 1.14 -0.41 0.05
C PRO A 416 -0.38 -0.27 -0.20
N ASN A 417 -0.99 -1.20 -0.94
CA ASN A 417 -2.45 -1.26 -1.15
C ASN A 417 -3.18 -1.91 0.05
N ARG A 418 -2.66 -1.65 1.25
CA ARG A 418 -3.32 -1.81 2.55
C ARG A 418 -3.13 -0.58 3.46
N ASP A 419 -2.40 0.45 3.03
CA ASP A 419 -1.91 1.54 3.92
C ASP A 419 -2.29 2.96 3.44
N THR A 420 -3.00 3.14 2.31
CA THR A 420 -3.26 4.49 1.72
C THR A 420 -4.02 5.47 2.62
N SER A 421 -4.94 4.96 3.47
CA SER A 421 -5.59 5.75 4.53
C SER A 421 -4.76 5.83 5.81
N TYR A 422 -4.10 4.75 6.23
CA TYR A 422 -3.33 4.67 7.48
C TYR A 422 -2.06 5.51 7.46
N GLN A 423 -1.36 5.54 6.32
CA GLN A 423 -0.23 6.39 5.99
C GLN A 423 0.97 6.18 6.93
N ALA A 424 1.27 4.92 7.25
CA ALA A 424 2.46 4.54 8.01
C ALA A 424 3.75 4.76 7.21
N ASN A 425 3.68 4.63 5.88
CA ASN A 425 4.84 4.63 4.98
C ASN A 425 5.00 5.96 4.20
N PRO A 426 6.22 6.34 3.77
CA PRO A 426 6.44 7.58 3.01
C PRO A 426 5.86 7.54 1.59
N GLU A 427 5.75 6.35 0.98
CA GLU A 427 5.14 6.12 -0.34
C GLU A 427 3.64 6.44 -0.32
N THR A 428 2.88 5.78 0.56
CA THR A 428 1.42 5.98 0.72
C THR A 428 1.07 7.40 1.17
N ARG A 429 1.92 8.01 2.00
CA ARG A 429 1.85 9.45 2.34
C ARG A 429 2.03 10.35 1.12
N THR A 430 2.86 9.95 0.15
CA THR A 430 3.10 10.71 -1.08
C THR A 430 1.88 10.63 -2.00
N VAL A 431 1.33 9.44 -2.24
CA VAL A 431 0.16 9.24 -3.12
C VAL A 431 -1.12 9.84 -2.51
N ALA A 432 -1.38 9.65 -1.21
CA ALA A 432 -2.51 10.33 -0.54
C ALA A 432 -2.43 11.86 -0.63
N GLY A 433 -1.21 12.41 -0.53
CA GLY A 433 -0.93 13.83 -0.71
C GLY A 433 -1.12 14.31 -2.16
N LEU A 434 -0.73 13.49 -3.15
CA LEU A 434 -0.96 13.74 -4.57
C LEU A 434 -2.45 13.80 -4.89
N ILE A 435 -3.21 12.81 -4.44
CA ILE A 435 -4.66 12.70 -4.65
C ILE A 435 -5.38 13.93 -4.10
N ASN A 436 -4.99 14.45 -2.94
CA ASN A 436 -5.62 15.65 -2.35
C ASN A 436 -5.09 16.98 -2.92
N LYS A 437 -3.83 17.07 -3.35
CA LYS A 437 -3.28 18.22 -4.10
C LYS A 437 -4.12 18.49 -5.35
N TRP A 438 -4.47 17.43 -6.09
CA TRP A 438 -5.13 17.53 -7.38
C TRP A 438 -6.64 17.30 -7.36
N ASN A 439 -7.17 16.46 -6.47
CA ASN A 439 -8.54 15.92 -6.55
C ASN A 439 -8.89 15.52 -8.00
N PRO A 440 -8.22 14.53 -8.62
CA PRO A 440 -8.52 14.12 -9.99
C PRO A 440 -9.99 13.66 -10.12
N ILE A 441 -10.62 13.77 -11.30
CA ILE A 441 -12.02 13.36 -11.51
C ILE A 441 -12.18 11.85 -11.59
N ALA A 442 -11.15 11.17 -12.10
CA ALA A 442 -10.99 9.72 -12.03
C ALA A 442 -9.55 9.37 -11.63
N LEU A 443 -9.41 8.24 -10.92
CA LEU A 443 -8.14 7.61 -10.61
C LEU A 443 -8.19 6.19 -11.18
N TYR A 444 -7.29 5.91 -12.13
CA TYR A 444 -7.11 4.58 -12.71
C TYR A 444 -5.89 3.91 -12.06
N ASP A 445 -6.14 2.93 -11.21
CA ASP A 445 -5.15 2.25 -10.38
C ASP A 445 -4.82 0.89 -10.99
N ILE A 446 -3.69 0.81 -11.69
CA ILE A 446 -3.39 -0.32 -12.57
C ILE A 446 -2.60 -1.38 -11.80
N HIS A 447 -3.17 -2.59 -11.78
CA HIS A 447 -2.82 -3.70 -10.90
C HIS A 447 -2.70 -5.02 -11.63
N GLY A 448 -2.15 -6.03 -10.96
CA GLY A 448 -1.98 -7.37 -11.47
C GLY A 448 -2.02 -8.49 -10.41
N PHE A 449 -2.55 -9.68 -10.66
CA PHE A 449 -3.13 -10.16 -11.90
C PHE A 449 -4.30 -11.05 -11.47
N VAL A 450 -5.54 -10.57 -11.68
CA VAL A 450 -6.76 -11.39 -11.62
C VAL A 450 -6.97 -11.99 -13.00
N LYS A 451 -7.18 -13.32 -13.08
CA LYS A 451 -7.18 -14.05 -14.36
C LYS A 451 -8.24 -13.57 -15.35
N ASP A 452 -9.39 -13.16 -14.84
CA ASP A 452 -10.43 -12.48 -15.61
C ASP A 452 -10.16 -10.98 -15.53
N PHE A 453 -10.25 -10.27 -16.67
CA PHE A 453 -9.88 -8.85 -16.73
C PHE A 453 -10.86 -7.99 -15.90
N LEU A 454 -10.46 -7.61 -14.68
CA LEU A 454 -11.34 -7.06 -13.64
C LEU A 454 -11.23 -5.54 -13.56
N ILE A 455 -12.39 -4.88 -13.54
CA ILE A 455 -12.50 -3.42 -13.49
C ILE A 455 -13.59 -3.01 -12.50
N GLU A 456 -13.23 -2.29 -11.44
CA GLU A 456 -14.19 -1.76 -10.45
C GLU A 456 -15.22 -0.80 -11.08
N PRO A 457 -16.46 -0.70 -10.56
CA PRO A 457 -16.83 -0.76 -9.14
C PRO A 457 -16.90 -2.13 -8.46
N ALA A 458 -16.70 -2.11 -7.14
CA ALA A 458 -16.67 -3.21 -6.20
C ALA A 458 -18.05 -3.82 -5.85
N THR A 459 -18.05 -4.98 -5.19
CA THR A 459 -19.25 -5.51 -4.49
C THR A 459 -19.55 -4.68 -3.23
N PRO A 460 -20.74 -4.83 -2.64
CA PRO A 460 -20.93 -4.48 -1.23
C PRO A 460 -20.12 -5.43 -0.31
N PRO A 461 -19.97 -5.14 1.00
CA PRO A 461 -20.44 -3.92 1.67
C PRO A 461 -19.79 -2.65 1.13
N HIS A 462 -20.53 -1.54 1.19
CA HIS A 462 -20.06 -0.20 0.84
C HIS A 462 -19.98 0.64 2.11
N ASP A 463 -18.87 1.35 2.38
CA ASP A 463 -18.73 2.11 3.63
C ASP A 463 -19.77 3.25 3.73
N PRO A 464 -20.45 3.41 4.89
CA PRO A 464 -21.56 4.35 5.06
C PRO A 464 -21.18 5.84 4.90
N ASN A 465 -19.89 6.19 4.88
CA ASN A 465 -19.42 7.56 4.66
C ASN A 465 -19.45 7.96 3.18
N PHE A 466 -19.64 7.03 2.24
CA PHE A 466 -19.79 7.35 0.82
C PHE A 466 -21.09 8.10 0.51
N GLU A 467 -21.06 8.89 -0.56
CA GLU A 467 -22.22 9.48 -1.23
C GLU A 467 -22.44 8.72 -2.56
N TYR A 468 -22.65 7.40 -2.43
CA TYR A 468 -22.46 6.41 -3.49
C TYR A 468 -23.36 6.63 -4.72
N ASP A 469 -24.57 7.17 -4.51
CA ASP A 469 -25.54 7.47 -5.57
C ASP A 469 -25.06 8.53 -6.59
N LEU A 470 -24.08 9.36 -6.23
CA LEU A 470 -23.44 10.31 -7.15
C LEU A 470 -22.37 9.63 -8.02
N LEU A 471 -21.66 8.66 -7.47
CA LEU A 471 -20.49 8.03 -8.09
C LEU A 471 -20.84 6.78 -8.90
N SER A 472 -21.62 5.86 -8.31
CA SER A 472 -21.96 4.51 -8.81
C SER A 472 -22.20 4.44 -10.31
N LYS A 473 -23.18 5.19 -10.82
CA LYS A 473 -23.52 5.18 -12.25
C LYS A 473 -22.39 5.70 -13.14
N ASN A 474 -21.63 6.69 -12.66
CA ASN A 474 -20.51 7.22 -13.44
C ASN A 474 -19.33 6.25 -13.45
N MET A 475 -19.06 5.55 -12.34
CA MET A 475 -18.06 4.48 -12.27
C MET A 475 -18.44 3.31 -13.18
N LEU A 476 -19.68 2.81 -13.09
CA LEU A 476 -20.13 1.65 -13.88
C LEU A 476 -20.04 1.86 -15.40
N GLU A 477 -20.50 3.01 -15.89
CA GLU A 477 -20.40 3.36 -17.32
C GLU A 477 -18.93 3.56 -17.77
N ASN A 478 -18.09 4.12 -16.90
CA ASN A 478 -16.65 4.26 -17.14
C ASN A 478 -15.99 2.87 -17.25
N ALA A 479 -16.27 1.98 -16.31
CA ALA A 479 -15.77 0.60 -16.28
C ALA A 479 -16.15 -0.19 -17.53
N HIS A 480 -17.41 -0.11 -17.98
CA HIS A 480 -17.83 -0.69 -19.26
C HIS A 480 -17.10 -0.09 -20.46
N HIS A 481 -16.79 1.20 -20.44
CA HIS A 481 -16.00 1.85 -21.49
C HIS A 481 -14.52 1.42 -21.49
N MET A 482 -13.95 1.19 -20.31
CA MET A 482 -12.60 0.64 -20.14
C MET A 482 -12.54 -0.82 -20.63
N GLY A 483 -13.43 -1.68 -20.14
CA GLY A 483 -13.45 -3.11 -20.49
C GLY A 483 -13.65 -3.38 -21.98
N ARG A 484 -14.63 -2.72 -22.61
CA ARG A 484 -14.86 -2.83 -24.08
C ARG A 484 -13.67 -2.36 -24.91
N ALA A 485 -12.84 -1.45 -24.40
CA ALA A 485 -11.63 -1.00 -25.09
C ALA A 485 -10.43 -1.94 -24.86
N GLY A 486 -10.22 -2.46 -23.64
CA GLY A 486 -9.15 -3.43 -23.37
C GLY A 486 -9.33 -4.75 -24.14
N VAL A 487 -10.54 -5.31 -24.12
CA VAL A 487 -10.90 -6.52 -24.89
C VAL A 487 -10.70 -6.31 -26.39
N ALA A 488 -11.18 -5.21 -26.97
CA ALA A 488 -11.14 -4.98 -28.41
C ALA A 488 -9.75 -4.76 -29.03
N ASN A 489 -8.68 -4.70 -28.21
CA ASN A 489 -7.30 -4.49 -28.68
C ASN A 489 -6.30 -5.49 -28.04
N SER A 490 -6.76 -6.60 -27.45
CA SER A 490 -5.91 -7.63 -26.82
C SER A 490 -6.43 -9.06 -27.07
N LYS A 491 -5.70 -10.08 -26.61
CA LYS A 491 -6.14 -11.50 -26.69
C LYS A 491 -7.35 -11.87 -25.81
N TYR A 492 -7.72 -11.03 -24.85
CA TYR A 492 -8.76 -11.36 -23.86
C TYR A 492 -10.15 -11.11 -24.44
N ASP A 493 -11.05 -12.07 -24.29
CA ASP A 493 -12.37 -12.08 -24.93
C ASP A 493 -13.49 -11.43 -24.10
N HIS A 494 -13.26 -11.21 -22.81
CA HIS A 494 -14.21 -10.60 -21.89
C HIS A 494 -13.50 -9.77 -20.79
N TYR A 495 -14.32 -9.07 -20.01
CA TYR A 495 -13.93 -8.37 -18.78
C TYR A 495 -15.06 -8.56 -17.75
N ILE A 496 -14.76 -8.36 -16.47
CA ILE A 496 -15.73 -8.43 -15.37
C ILE A 496 -15.77 -7.14 -14.57
N ILE A 497 -16.92 -6.84 -13.98
CA ILE A 497 -17.12 -5.76 -13.02
C ILE A 497 -17.67 -6.39 -11.74
N PRO A 498 -16.94 -6.34 -10.60
CA PRO A 498 -17.37 -7.02 -9.37
C PRO A 498 -18.81 -6.67 -8.94
N LYS A 499 -19.23 -5.39 -9.05
CA LYS A 499 -20.60 -4.93 -8.76
C LYS A 499 -21.71 -5.63 -9.58
N LEU A 500 -21.39 -6.21 -10.73
CA LEU A 500 -22.36 -6.89 -11.61
C LEU A 500 -22.22 -8.42 -11.59
N ASP A 501 -20.97 -8.91 -11.60
CA ASP A 501 -20.66 -10.30 -11.88
C ASP A 501 -20.42 -11.13 -10.61
N TRP A 502 -20.09 -10.49 -9.49
CA TRP A 502 -19.83 -11.13 -8.18
C TRP A 502 -20.94 -10.77 -7.16
N GLY A 503 -20.96 -11.47 -6.02
CA GLY A 503 -21.98 -11.26 -4.97
C GLY A 503 -21.42 -10.52 -3.74
N ASP A 504 -20.32 -11.03 -3.21
CA ASP A 504 -19.51 -10.50 -2.11
C ASP A 504 -18.02 -10.81 -2.37
N GLY A 505 -17.13 -10.41 -1.45
CA GLY A 505 -15.70 -10.77 -1.52
C GLY A 505 -14.79 -9.91 -2.41
N TRP A 506 -15.26 -8.77 -2.94
CA TRP A 506 -14.40 -7.69 -3.48
C TRP A 506 -15.02 -6.34 -3.13
N ASP A 507 -14.93 -5.96 -1.86
CA ASP A 507 -15.65 -4.84 -1.26
C ASP A 507 -14.89 -3.50 -1.31
N ASP A 508 -15.64 -2.38 -1.26
CA ASP A 508 -15.07 -1.02 -1.15
C ASP A 508 -15.23 -0.41 0.25
N SER A 509 -15.48 -1.22 1.29
CA SER A 509 -15.59 -0.74 2.68
C SER A 509 -14.25 -0.39 3.34
N PHE A 510 -13.12 -0.70 2.69
CA PHE A 510 -11.77 -0.46 3.21
C PHE A 510 -11.01 0.68 2.51
N SER A 511 -10.73 1.74 3.25
CA SER A 511 -9.97 2.90 2.74
C SER A 511 -8.45 2.68 2.57
N GLY A 512 -7.94 1.48 2.84
CA GLY A 512 -6.53 1.15 2.61
C GLY A 512 -6.19 0.75 1.17
N TYR A 513 -7.18 0.57 0.28
CA TYR A 513 -6.94 0.46 -1.16
C TYR A 513 -6.85 1.85 -1.81
N THR A 514 -5.92 2.08 -2.73
CA THR A 514 -5.69 3.41 -3.35
C THR A 514 -6.86 3.86 -4.24
N GLY A 515 -7.44 2.95 -5.06
CA GLY A 515 -8.69 3.21 -5.79
C GLY A 515 -9.88 3.60 -4.88
N VAL A 516 -10.13 2.83 -3.82
CA VAL A 516 -11.25 3.06 -2.88
C VAL A 516 -11.04 4.30 -2.02
N TYR A 517 -9.81 4.57 -1.58
CA TYR A 517 -9.42 5.80 -0.89
C TYR A 517 -9.86 7.06 -1.67
N ALA A 518 -9.76 7.04 -3.00
CA ALA A 518 -10.18 8.16 -3.85
C ALA A 518 -11.70 8.41 -3.80
N MET A 519 -12.54 7.39 -3.60
CA MET A 519 -14.00 7.53 -3.59
C MET A 519 -14.50 8.44 -2.46
N TYR A 520 -13.88 8.37 -1.27
CA TYR A 520 -14.13 9.29 -0.14
C TYR A 520 -13.87 10.77 -0.47
N HIS A 521 -13.13 11.05 -1.55
CA HIS A 521 -12.73 12.39 -1.98
C HIS A 521 -13.57 12.97 -3.13
N GLY A 522 -14.59 12.25 -3.60
CA GLY A 522 -15.45 12.66 -4.72
C GLY A 522 -14.78 12.40 -6.08
N ILE A 523 -14.20 11.21 -6.23
CA ILE A 523 -13.39 10.78 -7.39
C ILE A 523 -13.96 9.45 -7.89
N LEU A 524 -13.96 9.25 -9.22
CA LEU A 524 -14.20 7.95 -9.84
C LEU A 524 -12.94 7.09 -9.69
N GLY A 525 -12.77 6.47 -8.52
CA GLY A 525 -11.69 5.51 -8.27
C GLY A 525 -11.96 4.18 -8.97
N HIS A 526 -10.92 3.55 -9.53
CA HIS A 526 -11.01 2.26 -10.20
C HIS A 526 -9.72 1.47 -10.03
N THR A 527 -9.76 0.34 -9.31
CA THR A 527 -8.80 -0.74 -9.53
C THR A 527 -9.03 -1.35 -10.92
N VAL A 528 -7.93 -1.55 -11.67
CA VAL A 528 -7.89 -2.18 -12.99
C VAL A 528 -6.88 -3.31 -12.96
N GLU A 529 -7.35 -4.53 -12.71
CA GLU A 529 -6.54 -5.75 -12.61
C GLU A 529 -6.36 -6.39 -13.99
N ILE A 530 -5.17 -6.26 -14.57
CA ILE A 530 -4.85 -6.85 -15.88
C ILE A 530 -4.51 -8.35 -15.73
N PRO A 531 -4.78 -9.23 -16.73
CA PRO A 531 -4.77 -10.68 -16.46
C PRO A 531 -3.42 -11.36 -16.18
N GLU A 532 -2.30 -10.80 -16.64
CA GLU A 532 -1.02 -11.53 -16.73
C GLU A 532 0.20 -10.60 -16.91
N GLY A 533 1.41 -11.09 -16.61
CA GLY A 533 2.67 -10.40 -16.90
C GLY A 533 3.13 -10.47 -18.37
N ASN A 534 2.34 -9.99 -19.33
CA ASN A 534 2.63 -10.08 -20.78
C ASN A 534 2.17 -8.86 -21.61
N GLN A 535 2.56 -8.85 -22.90
CA GLN A 535 2.25 -7.78 -23.87
C GLN A 535 0.75 -7.58 -24.12
N GLU A 536 -0.07 -8.61 -23.96
CA GLU A 536 -1.51 -8.51 -24.16
C GLU A 536 -2.21 -7.84 -22.97
N SER A 537 -1.69 -8.03 -21.76
CA SER A 537 -2.12 -7.28 -20.58
C SER A 537 -1.71 -5.81 -20.64
N TYR A 538 -0.51 -5.52 -21.15
CA TYR A 538 -0.11 -4.15 -21.49
C TYR A 538 -1.12 -3.53 -22.46
N LYS A 539 -1.46 -4.21 -23.56
CA LYS A 539 -2.48 -3.73 -24.53
C LYS A 539 -3.85 -3.56 -23.89
N ALA A 540 -4.29 -4.49 -23.04
CA ALA A 540 -5.60 -4.44 -22.39
C ALA A 540 -5.72 -3.22 -21.46
N GLY A 541 -4.79 -3.04 -20.52
CA GLY A 541 -4.81 -1.91 -19.58
C GLY A 541 -4.58 -0.56 -20.26
N TYR A 542 -3.67 -0.49 -21.25
CA TYR A 542 -3.43 0.72 -22.04
C TYR A 542 -4.70 1.20 -22.77
N HIS A 543 -5.39 0.29 -23.47
CA HIS A 543 -6.62 0.65 -24.17
C HIS A 543 -7.81 0.84 -23.23
N ALA A 544 -7.83 0.17 -22.08
CA ALA A 544 -8.82 0.43 -21.03
C ALA A 544 -8.76 1.87 -20.53
N VAL A 545 -7.57 2.38 -20.17
CA VAL A 545 -7.42 3.80 -19.79
C VAL A 545 -7.87 4.75 -20.90
N LEU A 546 -7.55 4.45 -22.17
CA LEU A 546 -8.04 5.25 -23.31
C LEU A 546 -9.57 5.19 -23.46
N GLY A 547 -10.19 4.03 -23.19
CA GLY A 547 -11.64 3.85 -23.13
C GLY A 547 -12.27 4.71 -22.04
N GLY A 548 -11.69 4.71 -20.84
CA GLY A 548 -12.13 5.54 -19.72
C GLY A 548 -11.97 7.04 -19.99
N ILE A 549 -10.80 7.48 -20.48
CA ILE A 549 -10.59 8.87 -20.92
C ILE A 549 -11.58 9.25 -22.02
N SER A 550 -11.91 8.33 -22.94
CA SER A 550 -12.96 8.55 -23.94
C SER A 550 -14.33 8.74 -23.30
N TYR A 551 -14.71 7.99 -22.26
CA TYR A 551 -15.95 8.20 -21.51
C TYR A 551 -15.96 9.58 -20.83
N LEU A 552 -14.92 9.91 -20.05
CA LEU A 552 -14.81 11.20 -19.37
C LEU A 552 -14.91 12.38 -20.36
N SER A 553 -14.37 12.22 -21.57
CA SER A 553 -14.36 13.28 -22.58
C SER A 553 -15.74 13.64 -23.17
N GLN A 554 -16.75 12.77 -23.02
CA GLN A 554 -18.08 12.95 -23.61
C GLN A 554 -18.85 14.10 -22.95
N ASP A 555 -18.90 14.14 -21.60
CA ASP A 555 -19.60 15.17 -20.84
C ASP A 555 -18.84 15.55 -19.55
N PRO A 556 -17.85 16.44 -19.64
CA PRO A 556 -17.16 17.00 -18.47
C PRO A 556 -18.08 17.78 -17.53
N ASN A 557 -19.17 18.38 -18.05
CA ASN A 557 -20.08 19.19 -17.25
C ASN A 557 -20.86 18.33 -16.25
N LYS A 558 -21.36 17.16 -16.69
CA LYS A 558 -21.97 16.15 -15.81
C LYS A 558 -21.02 15.69 -14.69
N LEU A 559 -19.73 15.51 -15.01
CA LEU A 559 -18.71 15.11 -14.03
C LEU A 559 -18.40 16.23 -13.03
N MET A 560 -18.32 17.48 -13.50
CA MET A 560 -18.14 18.64 -12.63
C MET A 560 -19.39 18.89 -11.76
N GLU A 561 -20.60 18.71 -12.29
CA GLU A 561 -21.84 18.78 -11.51
C GLU A 561 -21.89 17.68 -10.43
N MET A 562 -21.52 16.43 -10.75
CA MET A 562 -21.41 15.33 -9.78
C MET A 562 -20.49 15.72 -8.61
N ARG A 563 -19.28 16.21 -8.93
CA ARG A 563 -18.28 16.68 -7.97
C ARG A 563 -18.78 17.82 -7.09
N LEU A 564 -19.37 18.85 -7.70
CA LEU A 564 -19.85 20.01 -6.97
C LEU A 564 -21.02 19.64 -6.04
N ASN A 565 -21.90 18.72 -6.45
CA ASN A 565 -22.95 18.19 -5.57
C ASN A 565 -22.39 17.37 -4.40
N PHE A 566 -21.34 16.55 -4.62
CA PHE A 566 -20.66 15.80 -3.54
C PHE A 566 -20.11 16.77 -2.46
N TYR A 567 -19.34 17.79 -2.88
CA TYR A 567 -18.80 18.79 -1.95
C TYR A 567 -19.90 19.65 -1.30
N LEU A 568 -20.97 19.98 -2.04
CA LEU A 568 -22.11 20.75 -1.53
C LEU A 568 -22.93 19.97 -0.49
N ARG A 569 -23.13 18.65 -0.66
CA ARG A 569 -23.74 17.79 0.38
C ARG A 569 -22.94 17.84 1.66
N GLY A 570 -21.62 17.74 1.56
CA GLY A 570 -20.66 17.88 2.66
C GLY A 570 -20.85 19.19 3.43
N ILE A 571 -20.61 20.33 2.74
CA ILE A 571 -20.70 21.68 3.31
C ILE A 571 -22.06 21.97 3.96
N ASN A 572 -23.16 21.59 3.31
CA ASN A 572 -24.50 21.89 3.82
C ASN A 572 -24.98 20.92 4.93
N LYS A 573 -24.12 20.03 5.46
CA LYS A 573 -24.47 18.98 6.45
C LYS A 573 -25.68 18.13 6.03
N VAL A 574 -25.82 17.87 4.72
CA VAL A 574 -26.92 17.09 4.12
C VAL A 574 -26.61 15.60 4.12
N GLU A 575 -27.52 14.81 4.69
CA GLU A 575 -27.70 13.38 4.41
C GLU A 575 -28.83 13.25 3.38
N ASP A 576 -28.52 12.96 2.11
CA ASP A 576 -29.54 12.64 1.09
C ASP A 576 -29.89 11.14 1.26
N PRO A 577 -31.16 10.76 1.50
CA PRO A 577 -31.56 9.36 1.63
C PRO A 577 -31.20 8.49 0.43
N LYS A 578 -30.97 9.07 -0.75
CA LYS A 578 -30.51 8.33 -1.93
C LYS A 578 -29.13 7.70 -1.76
N ALA A 579 -28.24 8.32 -0.99
CA ALA A 579 -26.92 7.76 -0.69
C ALA A 579 -27.03 6.45 0.10
N GLU A 580 -28.12 6.26 0.85
CA GLU A 580 -28.39 5.05 1.61
C GLU A 580 -28.92 3.89 0.73
N ASN A 581 -29.36 4.14 -0.51
CA ASN A 581 -29.95 3.10 -1.39
C ASN A 581 -28.97 1.97 -1.80
N GLU A 582 -27.67 2.25 -1.82
CA GLU A 582 -26.62 1.27 -2.18
C GLU A 582 -26.03 0.62 -0.93
N LEU A 583 -26.33 1.14 0.27
CA LEU A 583 -25.93 0.56 1.56
C LEU A 583 -26.87 -0.61 1.89
N VAL A 584 -26.62 -1.75 1.25
CA VAL A 584 -27.40 -3.00 1.38
C VAL A 584 -26.74 -4.01 2.31
N GLY A 585 -27.53 -4.94 2.85
CA GLY A 585 -27.03 -6.14 3.50
C GLY A 585 -26.93 -7.34 2.53
N PRO A 586 -26.47 -8.52 3.00
CA PRO A 586 -26.27 -9.73 2.19
C PRO A 586 -27.52 -10.28 1.49
N ASP A 587 -28.72 -9.86 1.91
CA ASP A 587 -29.99 -10.23 1.29
C ASP A 587 -30.49 -9.22 0.24
N GLY A 588 -29.68 -8.22 -0.08
CA GLY A 588 -29.97 -7.15 -1.04
C GLY A 588 -30.95 -6.09 -0.53
N LYS A 589 -31.36 -6.11 0.74
CA LYS A 589 -32.17 -5.03 1.33
C LYS A 589 -31.28 -3.88 1.78
N VAL A 590 -31.76 -2.65 1.60
CA VAL A 590 -31.15 -1.44 2.17
C VAL A 590 -31.13 -1.54 3.70
N VAL A 591 -29.93 -1.47 4.28
CA VAL A 591 -29.70 -1.32 5.73
C VAL A 591 -29.46 0.15 6.11
N GLY A 592 -28.91 0.94 5.18
CA GLY A 592 -28.65 2.37 5.38
C GLY A 592 -27.53 2.66 6.38
N ARG A 593 -27.49 3.90 6.88
CA ARG A 593 -26.45 4.37 7.81
C ARG A 593 -26.86 4.10 9.27
N ILE A 594 -26.02 3.39 10.03
CA ILE A 594 -26.29 3.07 11.45
C ILE A 594 -26.05 4.31 12.33
N LYS A 595 -27.12 4.88 12.91
CA LYS A 595 -27.08 6.20 13.59
C LYS A 595 -26.90 6.12 15.12
N HIS A 596 -26.75 4.92 15.69
CA HIS A 596 -26.48 4.67 17.13
C HIS A 596 -27.32 5.51 18.13
N GLY A 597 -28.62 5.66 17.86
CA GLY A 597 -29.56 6.45 18.68
C GLY A 597 -29.60 7.96 18.39
N GLN A 598 -28.74 8.46 17.51
CA GLN A 598 -28.76 9.83 17.01
C GLN A 598 -29.77 10.00 15.85
N LYS A 599 -30.15 11.27 15.58
CA LYS A 599 -31.05 11.62 14.46
C LYS A 599 -30.37 11.64 13.08
N LYS A 600 -29.04 11.69 13.07
CA LYS A 600 -28.13 11.79 11.91
C LYS A 600 -27.02 10.77 12.08
N PHE A 601 -26.39 10.35 10.98
CA PHE A 601 -25.16 9.58 10.99
C PHE A 601 -23.94 10.50 11.21
N PHE A 602 -23.86 11.59 10.45
CA PHE A 602 -22.79 12.58 10.62
C PHE A 602 -23.10 13.51 11.81
N PRO A 603 -22.15 13.75 12.72
CA PRO A 603 -22.28 14.80 13.72
C PRO A 603 -22.17 16.17 13.06
N ASP A 604 -22.49 17.24 13.82
CA ASP A 604 -22.28 18.60 13.35
C ASP A 604 -20.80 19.01 13.53
N TYR A 605 -20.08 18.45 14.51
CA TYR A 605 -18.62 18.59 14.71
C TYR A 605 -18.00 17.30 15.27
N TYR A 606 -16.70 17.11 15.07
CA TYR A 606 -15.86 16.34 16.03
C TYR A 606 -14.97 17.29 16.82
N VAL A 607 -14.73 16.98 18.10
CA VAL A 607 -13.73 17.64 18.93
C VAL A 607 -12.67 16.61 19.36
N ILE A 608 -11.39 16.95 19.18
CA ILE A 608 -10.24 16.18 19.65
C ILE A 608 -9.62 16.99 20.82
N PRO A 609 -9.77 16.53 22.08
CA PRO A 609 -9.25 17.24 23.23
C PRO A 609 -7.72 17.32 23.22
N MET A 610 -7.20 18.53 23.45
CA MET A 610 -5.76 18.82 23.45
C MET A 610 -5.17 19.08 24.84
N GLU A 611 -6.02 19.12 25.88
CA GLU A 611 -5.56 19.09 27.27
C GLU A 611 -4.79 17.79 27.60
N LEU A 612 -3.89 17.88 28.57
CA LEU A 612 -3.01 16.78 28.97
C LEU A 612 -3.75 15.84 29.93
N ASP A 613 -3.92 14.59 29.52
CA ASP A 613 -4.73 13.58 30.22
C ASP A 613 -3.99 12.23 30.23
N LYS A 614 -3.98 11.55 31.38
CA LYS A 614 -3.34 10.23 31.56
C LYS A 614 -3.99 9.11 30.73
N SER A 615 -5.15 9.38 30.14
CA SER A 615 -5.92 8.48 29.28
C SER A 615 -6.05 8.98 27.81
N ASN A 616 -5.11 9.81 27.34
CA ASN A 616 -5.10 10.38 25.99
C ASN A 616 -3.67 10.43 25.39
N ASP A 617 -3.43 9.82 24.22
CA ASP A 617 -2.18 10.01 23.48
C ASP A 617 -2.17 11.39 22.80
N SER A 618 -1.62 12.38 23.50
CA SER A 618 -1.49 13.76 23.01
C SER A 618 -0.58 13.90 21.78
N GLN A 619 0.31 12.93 21.53
CA GLN A 619 1.13 12.91 20.31
C GLN A 619 0.29 12.48 19.12
N GLN A 620 -0.54 11.44 19.25
CA GLN A 620 -1.41 11.01 18.16
C GLN A 620 -2.56 11.99 17.92
N ALA A 621 -3.12 12.61 18.96
CA ALA A 621 -4.04 13.74 18.83
C ALA A 621 -3.43 14.90 18.00
N PHE A 622 -2.19 15.29 18.32
CA PHE A 622 -1.45 16.32 17.57
C PHE A 622 -1.11 15.90 16.14
N ASN A 623 -0.76 14.62 15.91
CA ASN A 623 -0.46 14.10 14.58
C ASN A 623 -1.66 14.24 13.61
N MET A 624 -2.90 14.32 14.13
CA MET A 624 -4.09 14.53 13.32
C MET A 624 -4.10 15.86 12.56
N ILE A 625 -3.36 16.89 13.01
CA ILE A 625 -3.27 18.20 12.32
C ILE A 625 -2.68 18.03 10.91
N GLU A 626 -1.45 17.53 10.80
CA GLU A 626 -0.77 17.33 9.51
C GLU A 626 -1.32 16.10 8.75
N TYR A 627 -1.97 15.17 9.44
CA TYR A 627 -2.72 14.09 8.77
C TYR A 627 -3.95 14.63 8.04
N PHE A 628 -4.86 15.33 8.72
CA PHE A 628 -6.09 15.83 8.10
C PHE A 628 -5.81 16.85 7.00
N LYS A 629 -4.86 17.76 7.22
CA LYS A 629 -4.35 18.70 6.23
C LYS A 629 -3.84 18.01 4.96
N ARG A 630 -3.10 16.90 5.07
CA ARG A 630 -2.66 16.09 3.91
C ARG A 630 -3.83 15.39 3.19
N ASN A 631 -4.88 15.04 3.93
CA ASN A 631 -6.09 14.40 3.41
C ASN A 631 -7.20 15.41 3.05
N GLY A 632 -6.86 16.71 2.89
CA GLY A 632 -7.79 17.77 2.48
C GLY A 632 -8.90 18.12 3.49
N VAL A 633 -8.88 17.54 4.69
CA VAL A 633 -9.85 17.80 5.76
C VAL A 633 -9.45 19.07 6.50
N VAL A 634 -10.41 19.99 6.65
CA VAL A 634 -10.24 21.23 7.41
C VAL A 634 -10.36 20.90 8.90
N ILE A 635 -9.34 21.26 9.67
CA ILE A 635 -9.30 21.19 11.12
C ILE A 635 -8.93 22.56 11.68
N GLN A 636 -9.61 22.97 12.74
CA GLN A 636 -9.49 24.29 13.35
C GLN A 636 -9.20 24.14 14.85
N GLU A 637 -8.86 25.24 15.51
CA GLU A 637 -8.66 25.30 16.96
C GLU A 637 -9.75 26.15 17.62
N LEU A 638 -10.34 25.65 18.71
CA LEU A 638 -11.30 26.37 19.54
C LEU A 638 -10.60 27.49 20.32
N LYS A 639 -11.03 28.75 20.14
CA LYS A 639 -10.32 29.93 20.67
C LYS A 639 -10.76 30.40 22.07
N GLU A 640 -11.85 29.85 22.59
CA GLU A 640 -12.37 30.08 23.95
C GLU A 640 -13.14 28.85 24.46
N ASP A 641 -13.10 28.59 25.77
CA ASP A 641 -13.87 27.51 26.41
C ASP A 641 -15.36 27.63 26.05
N THR A 642 -15.97 26.56 25.56
CA THR A 642 -17.38 26.57 25.10
C THR A 642 -18.01 25.18 25.12
N GLY A 643 -19.22 25.09 25.68
CA GLY A 643 -20.02 23.87 25.63
C GLY A 643 -19.50 22.67 26.43
N GLY A 644 -18.47 22.88 27.26
CA GLY A 644 -17.71 21.82 27.94
C GLY A 644 -16.34 21.52 27.30
N TYR A 645 -16.09 22.06 26.10
CA TYR A 645 -14.82 21.94 25.38
C TYR A 645 -13.90 23.15 25.64
N LYS A 646 -12.62 22.97 25.36
CA LYS A 646 -11.53 23.77 25.89
C LYS A 646 -10.81 24.61 24.84
N LYS A 647 -10.34 25.79 25.25
CA LYS A 647 -9.47 26.60 24.40
C LYS A 647 -8.20 25.81 24.05
N GLY A 648 -7.94 25.65 22.76
CA GLY A 648 -6.83 24.85 22.23
C GLY A 648 -7.24 23.46 21.73
N ASP A 649 -8.46 22.98 22.04
CA ASP A 649 -8.99 21.76 21.45
C ASP A 649 -9.10 21.89 19.92
N LEU A 650 -8.83 20.80 19.21
CA LEU A 650 -9.00 20.76 17.76
C LEU A 650 -10.45 20.42 17.43
N VAL A 651 -11.04 21.17 16.49
CA VAL A 651 -12.42 20.99 16.04
C VAL A 651 -12.43 20.74 14.54
N VAL A 652 -13.10 19.66 14.15
CA VAL A 652 -13.43 19.36 12.75
C VAL A 652 -14.91 19.70 12.58
N ASP A 653 -15.22 20.86 11.99
CA ASP A 653 -16.59 21.17 11.58
C ASP A 653 -16.97 20.30 10.38
N MET A 654 -18.09 19.59 10.48
CA MET A 654 -18.56 18.69 9.43
C MET A 654 -19.21 19.43 8.26
N ALA A 655 -19.33 20.76 8.31
CA ALA A 655 -19.73 21.64 7.21
C ALA A 655 -18.59 21.84 6.19
N GLN A 656 -18.03 20.75 5.67
CA GLN A 656 -16.89 20.81 4.75
C GLN A 656 -16.98 19.80 3.60
N ALA A 657 -16.30 20.09 2.49
CA ALA A 657 -16.29 19.28 1.28
C ALA A 657 -15.79 17.83 1.49
N LYS A 658 -14.94 17.60 2.50
CA LYS A 658 -14.34 16.28 2.81
C LYS A 658 -15.01 15.57 4.00
N ARG A 659 -16.26 15.91 4.34
CA ARG A 659 -17.01 15.36 5.49
C ARG A 659 -16.97 13.82 5.59
N GLY A 660 -17.16 13.12 4.47
CA GLY A 660 -17.17 11.65 4.43
C GLY A 660 -15.86 11.07 4.97
N TYR A 661 -14.72 11.48 4.39
CA TYR A 661 -13.40 11.08 4.87
C TYR A 661 -13.17 11.49 6.34
N ALA A 662 -13.51 12.72 6.72
CA ALA A 662 -13.36 13.21 8.09
C ALA A 662 -14.11 12.34 9.12
N ASN A 663 -15.32 11.87 8.77
CA ASN A 663 -16.09 10.98 9.62
C ASN A 663 -15.51 9.55 9.62
N HIS A 664 -15.10 9.02 8.46
CA HIS A 664 -14.52 7.69 8.33
C HIS A 664 -13.27 7.48 9.22
N ILE A 665 -12.45 8.51 9.43
CA ILE A 665 -11.28 8.45 10.30
C ILE A 665 -11.62 8.49 11.80
N LEU A 666 -12.74 9.12 12.19
CA LEU A 666 -13.07 9.44 13.59
C LEU A 666 -14.28 8.68 14.16
N TYR A 667 -15.11 8.06 13.32
CA TYR A 667 -16.21 7.20 13.76
C TYR A 667 -15.71 5.83 14.23
N LYS A 668 -16.59 5.07 14.90
CA LYS A 668 -16.22 3.79 15.53
C LYS A 668 -16.04 2.62 14.56
N GLY A 669 -16.26 2.84 13.26
CA GLY A 669 -16.32 1.78 12.25
C GLY A 669 -17.72 1.17 12.12
N SER A 670 -17.86 0.25 11.17
CA SER A 670 -19.10 -0.52 10.92
C SER A 670 -18.88 -2.00 11.27
N ASN A 671 -19.97 -2.77 11.42
CA ASN A 671 -19.91 -4.20 11.74
C ASN A 671 -20.50 -5.01 10.57
N GLU A 672 -19.63 -5.46 9.69
CA GLU A 672 -20.00 -6.14 8.45
C GLU A 672 -20.08 -7.67 8.61
N SER A 673 -20.02 -8.19 9.83
CA SER A 673 -20.03 -9.63 10.17
C SER A 673 -21.24 -10.44 9.66
N ALA A 674 -22.23 -9.80 9.01
CA ALA A 674 -23.31 -10.47 8.30
C ALA A 674 -22.87 -11.04 6.94
N TRP A 675 -21.82 -10.48 6.32
CA TRP A 675 -21.30 -10.90 5.02
C TRP A 675 -20.49 -12.19 5.10
N ALA A 676 -20.63 -13.07 4.09
CA ALA A 676 -20.03 -14.39 4.10
C ALA A 676 -18.57 -14.40 3.64
N ALA A 677 -18.21 -13.53 2.69
CA ALA A 677 -16.84 -13.29 2.23
C ALA A 677 -16.55 -11.79 2.13
N MET A 678 -15.29 -11.42 2.37
CA MET A 678 -14.79 -10.04 2.28
C MET A 678 -13.28 -10.06 1.97
N TYR A 679 -12.73 -9.01 1.37
CA TYR A 679 -11.32 -8.96 0.93
C TYR A 679 -10.39 -8.16 1.88
N ALA A 680 -10.98 -7.55 2.93
CA ALA A 680 -10.44 -6.33 3.53
C ALA A 680 -10.37 -6.30 5.07
N GLU A 681 -9.59 -5.35 5.60
CA GLU A 681 -9.42 -5.08 7.03
C GLU A 681 -9.95 -3.67 7.36
N LEU A 682 -11.28 -3.54 7.44
CA LEU A 682 -12.05 -2.30 7.52
C LEU A 682 -11.60 -1.28 8.59
N LEU A 683 -10.89 -1.72 9.63
CA LEU A 683 -10.96 -1.08 10.93
C LEU A 683 -10.01 0.13 11.11
N VAL A 684 -10.48 1.27 10.62
CA VAL A 684 -9.79 2.56 10.75
C VAL A 684 -9.85 3.12 12.18
N ASN A 685 -11.00 3.65 12.63
CA ASN A 685 -11.28 4.18 13.98
C ASN A 685 -10.02 4.72 14.72
N PHE A 686 -9.36 5.74 14.14
CA PHE A 686 -8.08 6.23 14.65
C PHE A 686 -8.06 6.67 16.12
N PRO A 687 -9.14 7.26 16.69
CA PRO A 687 -9.18 7.58 18.11
C PRO A 687 -8.85 6.36 18.99
N ASP A 688 -9.53 5.23 18.75
CA ASP A 688 -9.31 4.00 19.52
C ASP A 688 -8.01 3.30 19.10
N MET A 689 -7.75 3.18 17.80
CA MET A 689 -6.60 2.46 17.26
C MET A 689 -5.25 3.14 17.52
N ARG A 690 -5.26 4.46 17.80
CA ARG A 690 -4.08 5.27 18.11
C ARG A 690 -4.12 5.90 19.51
N GLY A 691 -5.17 5.62 20.31
CA GLY A 691 -5.21 5.94 21.74
C GLY A 691 -5.51 7.39 22.10
N PHE A 692 -6.13 8.17 21.21
CA PHE A 692 -6.51 9.56 21.48
C PHE A 692 -8.03 9.74 21.49
N LYS A 693 -8.51 10.78 22.18
CA LYS A 693 -9.94 11.05 22.31
C LYS A 693 -10.49 11.85 21.12
N ALA A 694 -11.64 11.43 20.61
CA ALA A 694 -12.47 12.23 19.71
C ALA A 694 -13.94 12.12 20.13
N VAL A 695 -14.63 13.26 20.18
CA VAL A 695 -16.03 13.37 20.63
C VAL A 695 -16.90 13.85 19.47
N ALA A 696 -17.87 13.04 19.07
CA ALA A 696 -18.87 13.41 18.07
C ALA A 696 -19.95 14.31 18.69
N VAL A 697 -20.20 15.48 18.09
CA VAL A 697 -21.07 16.52 18.63
C VAL A 697 -22.28 16.76 17.71
N PHE A 698 -23.45 16.31 18.16
CA PHE A 698 -24.75 16.48 17.47
C PHE A 698 -25.46 17.75 17.97
N LYS A 699 -24.78 18.89 17.86
CA LYS A 699 -25.29 20.20 18.26
C LYS A 699 -24.79 21.28 17.30
N ASP A 700 -25.59 21.54 16.27
CA ASP A 700 -25.43 22.65 15.33
C ASP A 700 -25.11 23.98 16.04
N LYS A 701 -24.24 24.78 15.41
CA LYS A 701 -23.81 26.13 15.85
C LYS A 701 -23.13 26.24 17.21
N LEU A 702 -22.65 25.13 17.79
CA LEU A 702 -21.98 25.17 19.10
C LEU A 702 -20.73 26.08 19.12
N PHE A 703 -20.03 26.18 17.99
CA PHE A 703 -18.76 26.91 17.87
C PHE A 703 -18.80 28.09 16.89
N ASP A 704 -19.98 28.58 16.53
CA ASP A 704 -20.16 29.71 15.60
C ASP A 704 -19.35 30.94 16.05
N GLY A 705 -18.41 31.36 15.20
CA GLY A 705 -17.51 32.50 15.48
C GLY A 705 -16.35 32.23 16.43
N LYS A 706 -16.16 30.99 16.90
CA LYS A 706 -15.17 30.61 17.95
C LYS A 706 -14.00 29.75 17.46
N LEU A 707 -14.03 29.32 16.20
CA LEU A 707 -12.98 28.51 15.57
C LEU A 707 -12.00 29.40 14.79
N GLY A 708 -10.72 29.05 14.80
CA GLY A 708 -9.68 29.72 14.02
C GLY A 708 -8.57 28.78 13.58
N GLU A 709 -7.53 29.32 12.95
CA GLU A 709 -6.36 28.52 12.51
C GLU A 709 -5.66 27.84 13.70
N VAL A 710 -5.13 26.64 13.48
CA VAL A 710 -4.43 25.87 14.51
C VAL A 710 -3.05 26.49 14.81
N THR A 711 -2.83 26.86 16.07
CA THR A 711 -1.60 27.49 16.56
C THR A 711 -0.67 26.52 17.31
N ALA A 712 -1.12 25.27 17.53
CA ALA A 712 -0.32 24.24 18.16
C ALA A 712 0.91 23.87 17.29
N LEU A 713 2.10 24.22 17.75
CA LEU A 713 3.38 23.88 17.08
C LEU A 713 4.01 22.56 17.56
N ARG A 714 3.50 21.99 18.67
CA ARG A 714 3.96 20.71 19.23
C ARG A 714 2.85 20.06 20.08
N ALA A 715 2.90 18.74 20.20
CA ALA A 715 2.02 17.97 21.07
C ALA A 715 2.13 18.39 22.55
N THR A 716 0.98 18.47 23.23
CA THR A 716 0.83 18.78 24.66
C THR A 716 1.58 17.77 25.53
N ARG A 717 2.21 18.26 26.60
CA ARG A 717 3.05 17.48 27.52
C ARG A 717 3.12 18.17 28.86
N THR A 718 3.62 17.47 29.88
CA THR A 718 3.80 18.03 31.23
C THR A 718 4.63 19.32 31.16
N SER A 719 4.07 20.42 31.65
CA SER A 719 4.65 21.77 31.52
C SER A 719 5.19 22.34 32.83
N GLU A 720 4.63 21.92 33.96
CA GLU A 720 5.05 22.33 35.30
C GLU A 720 5.79 21.18 35.98
N ILE A 721 6.96 21.47 36.53
CA ILE A 721 7.84 20.49 37.16
C ILE A 721 8.15 20.97 38.58
N ASP A 722 7.68 20.26 39.62
CA ASP A 722 8.16 20.56 40.98
C ASP A 722 9.52 19.91 41.19
N HIS A 723 10.57 20.73 41.11
CA HIS A 723 11.95 20.32 41.34
C HIS A 723 12.24 19.90 42.80
N LYS A 724 11.27 20.00 43.73
CA LYS A 724 11.34 19.36 45.06
C LYS A 724 11.05 17.87 45.01
N ALA A 725 10.31 17.39 44.01
CA ALA A 725 10.14 15.96 43.81
C ALA A 725 11.45 15.39 43.26
N PRO A 726 12.07 14.38 43.88
CA PRO A 726 13.31 13.79 43.38
C PRO A 726 13.10 12.87 42.17
N TYR A 727 11.88 12.36 41.98
CA TYR A 727 11.49 11.49 40.87
C TYR A 727 10.16 11.92 40.25
N TYR A 728 9.89 11.43 39.04
CA TYR A 728 8.61 11.54 38.34
C TYR A 728 8.15 10.17 37.82
N VAL A 729 6.84 9.91 37.85
CA VAL A 729 6.21 8.75 37.19
C VAL A 729 5.76 9.18 35.80
N ILE A 730 6.41 8.67 34.75
CA ILE A 730 5.93 8.75 33.37
C ILE A 730 4.82 7.72 33.20
N ALA A 731 3.60 8.17 32.88
CA ALA A 731 2.48 7.26 32.66
C ALA A 731 2.64 6.46 31.33
N ASN A 732 2.28 5.18 31.32
CA ASN A 732 2.44 4.29 30.16
C ASN A 732 1.30 4.47 29.12
N THR A 733 1.11 5.69 28.62
CA THR A 733 -0.11 6.06 27.86
C THR A 733 0.00 5.86 26.35
N SER A 734 1.23 5.81 25.83
CA SER A 734 1.51 6.21 24.44
C SER A 734 2.79 5.59 23.88
N GLU A 735 2.89 5.58 22.54
CA GLU A 735 4.16 5.33 21.83
C GLU A 735 5.27 6.28 22.32
N SER A 736 4.90 7.55 22.59
CA SER A 736 5.79 8.61 23.07
C SER A 736 6.42 8.28 24.43
N ALA A 737 5.64 7.71 25.37
CA ALA A 737 6.13 7.30 26.69
C ALA A 737 7.17 6.18 26.60
N VAL A 738 6.88 5.10 25.86
CA VAL A 738 7.81 3.97 25.69
C VAL A 738 9.10 4.41 24.97
N ARG A 739 8.99 5.31 23.98
CA ARG A 739 10.16 5.88 23.29
C ARG A 739 10.99 6.80 24.20
N ALA A 740 10.36 7.54 25.10
CA ALA A 740 11.04 8.34 26.12
C ALA A 740 11.83 7.46 27.12
N VAL A 741 11.23 6.34 27.55
CA VAL A 741 11.87 5.33 28.41
C VAL A 741 13.07 4.69 27.72
N ASN A 742 12.88 4.16 26.51
CA ASN A 742 13.98 3.58 25.72
C ASN A 742 15.05 4.62 25.33
N ARG A 743 14.75 5.92 25.37
CA ARG A 743 15.76 6.98 25.25
C ARG A 743 16.53 7.17 26.55
N ALA A 744 15.85 7.33 27.68
CA ALA A 744 16.47 7.52 29.00
C ALA A 744 17.43 6.37 29.37
N ILE A 745 17.00 5.13 29.13
CA ILE A 745 17.80 3.92 29.32
C ILE A 745 19.11 3.97 28.52
N ARG A 746 19.05 4.39 27.23
CA ARG A 746 20.25 4.52 26.37
C ARG A 746 21.13 5.72 26.71
N ASP A 747 20.56 6.78 27.28
CA ASP A 747 21.30 7.90 27.89
C ASP A 747 21.90 7.54 29.28
N GLY A 748 21.90 6.26 29.65
CA GLY A 748 22.49 5.76 30.90
C GLY A 748 21.70 6.12 32.17
N LYS A 749 20.43 6.52 32.04
CA LYS A 749 19.58 6.92 33.16
C LYS A 749 18.91 5.70 33.79
N LYS A 750 18.65 5.77 35.09
CA LYS A 750 17.89 4.74 35.80
C LYS A 750 16.40 4.96 35.52
N VAL A 751 15.75 3.96 34.94
CA VAL A 751 14.30 3.88 34.82
C VAL A 751 13.83 2.66 35.60
N TYR A 752 12.69 2.77 36.29
CA TYR A 752 12.08 1.65 37.04
C TYR A 752 10.64 1.44 36.60
N LEU A 753 10.13 0.21 36.68
CA LEU A 753 8.71 -0.05 36.53
C LEU A 753 7.94 0.32 37.81
N THR A 754 6.74 0.83 37.63
CA THR A 754 5.71 0.90 38.68
C THR A 754 4.41 0.27 38.17
N ASP A 755 3.38 0.25 39.01
CA ASP A 755 2.04 -0.28 38.68
C ASP A 755 1.51 0.27 37.34
N ASP A 756 1.45 1.60 37.20
CA ASP A 756 0.93 2.29 36.03
C ASP A 756 1.94 3.30 35.44
N GLY A 757 3.14 2.81 35.11
CA GLY A 757 4.14 3.60 34.39
C GLY A 757 5.61 3.30 34.70
N TYR A 758 6.43 4.33 34.51
CA TYR A 758 7.88 4.28 34.56
C TYR A 758 8.45 5.41 35.41
N ILE A 759 9.30 5.11 36.39
CA ILE A 759 9.88 6.11 37.29
C ILE A 759 11.27 6.53 36.81
N VAL A 760 11.51 7.83 36.69
CA VAL A 760 12.82 8.44 36.38
C VAL A 760 13.14 9.58 37.35
N ASP A 761 14.41 9.98 37.44
CA ASP A 761 14.79 11.17 38.19
C ASP A 761 14.25 12.45 37.52
N THR A 762 13.92 13.48 38.32
CA THR A 762 13.30 14.72 37.83
C THR A 762 14.13 15.47 36.77
N PRO A 763 15.48 15.57 36.86
CA PRO A 763 16.30 16.08 35.77
C PRO A 763 16.18 15.29 34.46
N THR A 764 16.10 13.97 34.53
CA THR A 764 15.85 13.10 33.35
C THR A 764 14.45 13.36 32.78
N PHE A 765 13.40 13.43 33.61
CA PHE A 765 12.04 13.75 33.16
C PHE A 765 11.98 15.10 32.43
N ALA A 766 12.55 16.15 33.04
CA ALA A 766 12.64 17.48 32.45
C ALA A 766 13.34 17.48 31.08
N ASN A 767 14.39 16.68 30.90
CA ASN A 767 15.08 16.56 29.62
C ASN A 767 14.28 15.80 28.56
N LEU A 768 13.51 14.77 28.93
CA LEU A 768 12.68 14.00 27.99
C LEU A 768 11.57 14.86 27.37
N LEU A 769 10.97 15.77 28.14
CA LEU A 769 9.91 16.69 27.69
C LEU A 769 10.32 17.62 26.54
N ASN A 770 11.63 17.79 26.27
CA ASN A 770 12.10 18.48 25.07
C ASN A 770 11.65 17.77 23.79
N ASN A 771 11.77 16.44 23.76
CA ASN A 771 11.59 15.63 22.55
C ASN A 771 10.30 14.81 22.54
N PHE A 772 9.81 14.38 23.70
CA PHE A 772 8.64 13.50 23.84
C PHE A 772 7.44 14.23 24.43
N ALA A 773 6.25 13.79 24.03
CA ALA A 773 4.99 14.28 24.56
C ALA A 773 4.48 13.29 25.59
N ILE A 774 4.80 13.55 26.86
CA ILE A 774 4.55 12.62 27.97
C ILE A 774 3.81 13.30 29.12
N TYR A 775 2.87 12.54 29.69
CA TYR A 775 2.26 12.78 30.99
C TYR A 775 3.20 12.29 32.09
N GLY A 776 3.33 13.01 33.20
CA GLY A 776 3.94 12.43 34.39
C GLY A 776 3.68 13.17 35.71
N ASP A 777 3.58 12.38 36.77
CA ASP A 777 3.27 12.81 38.13
C ASP A 777 4.53 12.96 39.00
N ALA A 778 4.54 13.94 39.88
CA ALA A 778 5.62 14.19 40.84
C ALA A 778 5.67 13.11 41.94
N LEU A 779 6.82 12.45 42.12
CA LEU A 779 6.99 11.34 43.07
C LEU A 779 7.93 11.69 44.24
N TYR A 780 7.33 11.84 45.42
CA TYR A 780 8.02 12.11 46.69
C TYR A 780 8.43 10.82 47.42
N LYS A 781 8.99 9.84 46.69
CA LYS A 781 9.48 8.55 47.21
C LYS A 781 10.71 8.09 46.43
N VAL A 782 11.55 7.27 47.07
CA VAL A 782 12.73 6.66 46.44
C VAL A 782 12.35 5.28 45.85
N PRO A 783 12.49 5.06 44.53
CA PRO A 783 12.34 3.74 43.95
C PRO A 783 13.54 2.85 44.29
N GLN A 784 13.29 1.63 44.78
CA GLN A 784 14.30 0.62 45.05
C GLN A 784 13.94 -0.70 44.37
N GLY A 785 14.89 -1.25 43.62
CA GLY A 785 14.70 -2.46 42.83
C GLY A 785 15.70 -2.52 41.67
N GLN A 786 15.45 -3.43 40.73
CA GLN A 786 16.19 -3.48 39.48
C GLN A 786 15.75 -2.33 38.57
N ALA A 787 16.69 -1.55 38.07
CA ALA A 787 16.42 -0.59 37.00
C ALA A 787 16.32 -1.34 35.66
N LEU A 788 15.47 -0.84 34.77
CA LEU A 788 15.40 -1.30 33.37
C LEU A 788 16.74 -1.06 32.68
N LYS A 789 17.09 -1.99 31.79
CA LYS A 789 18.27 -1.93 30.92
C LYS A 789 17.84 -1.85 29.46
N ALA A 790 18.78 -1.55 28.55
CA ALA A 790 18.55 -1.74 27.13
C ALA A 790 18.35 -3.24 26.87
N LEU A 791 17.34 -3.57 26.05
CA LEU A 791 16.94 -4.94 25.76
C LEU A 791 17.02 -5.18 24.25
N LYS A 792 17.77 -6.22 23.88
CA LYS A 792 17.81 -6.71 22.50
C LYS A 792 16.65 -7.66 22.23
N VAL A 793 15.99 -7.51 21.09
CA VAL A 793 14.83 -8.35 20.73
C VAL A 793 15.12 -9.15 19.47
N TYR A 794 14.96 -10.47 19.53
CA TYR A 794 14.87 -11.31 18.33
C TYR A 794 13.41 -11.49 17.95
N ALA A 795 13.04 -10.97 16.79
CA ALA A 795 11.73 -11.13 16.17
C ALA A 795 11.96 -11.60 14.73
N PRO A 796 11.85 -12.91 14.44
CA PRO A 796 12.30 -13.47 13.17
C PRO A 796 11.47 -12.94 12.00
N PRO A 797 12.09 -12.71 10.82
CA PRO A 797 11.35 -12.45 9.60
C PRO A 797 10.52 -13.69 9.21
N HIS A 798 9.49 -13.46 8.40
CA HIS A 798 8.77 -14.55 7.75
C HIS A 798 8.31 -14.15 6.36
N GLN A 799 8.12 -15.14 5.50
CA GLN A 799 7.64 -14.95 4.15
C GLN A 799 6.10 -14.99 4.14
N TYR A 800 5.45 -13.84 4.04
CA TYR A 800 4.04 -13.81 3.63
C TYR A 800 3.90 -14.40 2.22
N TYR A 801 2.90 -15.28 2.02
CA TYR A 801 2.68 -15.93 0.73
C TYR A 801 2.47 -14.93 -0.42
N TRP A 802 1.83 -13.80 -0.13
CA TRP A 802 1.55 -12.72 -1.09
C TRP A 802 2.78 -11.83 -1.38
N ALA A 803 3.74 -11.74 -0.46
CA ALA A 803 4.94 -10.92 -0.62
C ALA A 803 6.00 -11.61 -1.49
N GLY A 804 6.10 -12.94 -1.39
CA GLY A 804 7.05 -13.74 -2.20
C GLY A 804 8.54 -13.51 -1.87
N VAL A 805 8.82 -12.89 -0.72
CA VAL A 805 10.14 -12.62 -0.11
C VAL A 805 10.02 -12.74 1.41
N ASP A 806 11.13 -12.96 2.11
CA ASP A 806 11.17 -12.74 3.56
C ASP A 806 10.86 -11.29 3.89
N THR A 807 9.93 -11.08 4.82
CA THR A 807 9.53 -9.76 5.32
C THR A 807 9.83 -9.62 6.82
N PRO A 808 10.27 -8.44 7.29
CA PRO A 808 10.33 -8.14 8.72
C PRO A 808 8.97 -8.38 9.39
N ALA A 809 8.99 -9.02 10.56
CA ALA A 809 7.82 -9.14 11.41
C ALA A 809 7.23 -7.76 11.75
N HIS A 810 5.90 -7.63 11.76
CA HIS A 810 5.20 -6.39 12.13
C HIS A 810 5.58 -5.95 13.55
N THR A 811 5.73 -6.89 14.47
CA THR A 811 6.29 -6.66 15.81
C THR A 811 7.71 -6.11 15.77
N ALA A 812 8.60 -6.64 14.92
CA ALA A 812 9.96 -6.13 14.77
C ALA A 812 9.97 -4.66 14.31
N LEU A 813 9.12 -4.30 13.36
CA LEU A 813 8.96 -2.93 12.87
C LEU A 813 8.41 -2.00 13.98
N ALA A 814 7.36 -2.42 14.69
CA ALA A 814 6.76 -1.63 15.77
C ALA A 814 7.74 -1.42 16.94
N LEU A 815 8.44 -2.47 17.36
CA LEU A 815 9.43 -2.42 18.43
C LEU A 815 10.65 -1.56 18.07
N LYS A 816 11.09 -1.57 16.80
CA LYS A 816 12.10 -0.65 16.28
C LYS A 816 11.64 0.81 16.36
N ASN A 817 10.37 1.10 16.06
CA ASN A 817 9.79 2.44 16.21
C ASN A 817 9.68 2.87 17.68
N LEU A 818 9.29 1.96 18.57
CA LEU A 818 9.36 2.12 20.04
C LEU A 818 10.80 2.27 20.57
N GLY A 819 11.80 2.01 19.72
CA GLY A 819 13.21 2.24 20.01
C GLY A 819 13.91 1.08 20.70
N PHE A 820 13.41 -0.16 20.61
CA PHE A 820 14.17 -1.35 20.99
C PHE A 820 15.22 -1.72 19.93
N ASP A 821 16.27 -2.42 20.36
CA ASP A 821 17.35 -2.85 19.46
C ASP A 821 17.03 -4.25 18.90
N ILE A 822 16.60 -4.32 17.64
CA ILE A 822 16.28 -5.59 16.97
C ILE A 822 17.56 -6.30 16.53
N VAL A 823 17.69 -7.59 16.83
CA VAL A 823 18.83 -8.45 16.46
C VAL A 823 18.42 -9.61 15.56
N ASN A 824 19.39 -10.17 14.84
CA ASN A 824 19.18 -11.19 13.82
C ASN A 824 19.25 -12.64 14.36
N THR A 825 19.62 -12.84 15.63
CA THR A 825 19.84 -14.16 16.24
C THR A 825 19.24 -14.22 17.65
N PRO A 826 18.71 -15.38 18.11
CA PRO A 826 18.19 -15.55 19.45
C PRO A 826 19.29 -15.56 20.53
N GLU A 827 20.54 -15.88 20.17
CA GLU A 827 21.69 -15.85 21.08
C GLU A 827 21.97 -14.42 21.56
N GLU A 828 21.98 -13.45 20.64
CA GLU A 828 22.23 -12.04 20.91
C GLU A 828 21.11 -11.34 21.69
N ALA A 829 19.89 -11.90 21.67
CA ALA A 829 18.70 -11.27 22.24
C ALA A 829 18.60 -11.40 23.75
N ASP A 830 17.93 -10.44 24.39
CA ASP A 830 17.42 -10.57 25.75
C ASP A 830 16.01 -11.18 25.76
N VAL A 831 15.20 -10.90 24.75
CA VAL A 831 13.79 -11.34 24.64
C VAL A 831 13.52 -11.85 23.21
N ILE A 832 12.70 -12.89 23.10
CA ILE A 832 12.25 -13.46 21.81
C ILE A 832 10.75 -13.12 21.62
N VAL A 833 10.38 -12.59 20.44
CA VAL A 833 9.00 -12.27 20.06
C VAL A 833 8.63 -13.07 18.80
N LEU A 834 7.52 -13.79 18.80
CA LEU A 834 7.10 -14.69 17.73
C LEU A 834 5.66 -14.35 17.29
N GLU A 835 5.47 -13.98 16.02
CA GLU A 835 4.15 -13.64 15.43
C GLU A 835 3.68 -14.58 14.30
N SER A 836 4.58 -15.42 13.78
CA SER A 836 4.33 -16.36 12.68
C SER A 836 4.56 -17.81 13.12
N ASP A 837 4.34 -18.78 12.24
CA ASP A 837 4.60 -20.20 12.51
C ASP A 837 6.06 -20.62 12.23
N ASN A 838 6.91 -19.68 11.81
CA ASN A 838 8.31 -19.87 11.43
C ASN A 838 9.27 -20.04 12.63
N PHE A 839 8.96 -20.96 13.55
CA PHE A 839 9.82 -21.30 14.70
C PHE A 839 9.66 -22.76 15.16
N ASP A 840 10.60 -23.28 15.96
CA ASP A 840 10.50 -24.61 16.58
C ASP A 840 10.79 -24.60 18.09
N LYS A 841 10.87 -25.79 18.70
CA LYS A 841 11.02 -25.98 20.16
C LYS A 841 12.34 -25.46 20.74
N SER A 842 13.35 -25.19 19.90
CA SER A 842 14.68 -24.70 20.31
C SER A 842 14.65 -23.29 20.90
N LEU A 843 13.83 -22.39 20.35
CA LEU A 843 13.68 -21.03 20.87
C LEU A 843 12.94 -20.99 22.22
N LEU A 844 12.08 -21.98 22.48
CA LEU A 844 11.13 -21.96 23.58
C LEU A 844 11.80 -22.32 24.92
N GLY A 845 11.84 -21.34 25.81
CA GLY A 845 12.54 -21.41 27.10
C GLY A 845 14.05 -21.19 27.00
N LEU A 846 14.55 -20.62 25.89
CA LEU A 846 15.94 -20.14 25.76
C LEU A 846 16.12 -18.74 26.37
N LYS A 847 15.08 -17.91 26.28
CA LYS A 847 14.96 -16.52 26.75
C LYS A 847 13.50 -16.27 27.19
N PRO A 848 13.19 -15.16 27.88
CA PRO A 848 11.82 -14.65 27.96
C PRO A 848 11.18 -14.63 26.57
N THR A 849 9.98 -15.21 26.44
CA THR A 849 9.34 -15.45 25.13
C THR A 849 7.94 -14.84 25.06
N ILE A 850 7.65 -14.14 23.97
CA ILE A 850 6.38 -13.46 23.72
C ILE A 850 5.76 -14.04 22.45
N ILE A 851 4.55 -14.58 22.58
CA ILE A 851 3.78 -15.22 21.50
C ILE A 851 2.61 -14.29 21.16
N VAL A 852 2.50 -13.89 19.89
CA VAL A 852 1.58 -12.83 19.45
C VAL A 852 0.76 -13.30 18.24
N GLY A 853 -0.55 -13.13 18.30
CA GLY A 853 -1.46 -13.46 17.21
C GLY A 853 -1.77 -14.95 17.09
N GLY A 854 -2.87 -15.25 16.40
CA GLY A 854 -3.36 -16.61 16.19
C GLY A 854 -2.34 -17.58 15.60
N THR A 855 -1.60 -17.17 14.57
CA THR A 855 -0.63 -18.02 13.86
C THR A 855 0.48 -18.55 14.78
N ALA A 856 1.08 -17.69 15.62
CA ALA A 856 2.11 -18.12 16.56
C ALA A 856 1.52 -18.98 17.70
N MET A 857 0.29 -18.72 18.14
CA MET A 857 -0.42 -19.58 19.10
C MET A 857 -0.72 -20.97 18.55
N GLN A 858 -1.25 -21.09 17.33
CA GLN A 858 -1.46 -22.37 16.65
C GLN A 858 -0.14 -23.15 16.51
N ARG A 859 0.96 -22.45 16.20
CA ARG A 859 2.28 -23.07 16.14
C ARG A 859 2.75 -23.58 17.51
N LEU A 860 2.58 -22.79 18.57
CA LEU A 860 2.95 -23.15 19.94
C LEU A 860 2.22 -24.42 20.41
N GLU A 861 0.91 -24.51 20.17
CA GLU A 861 0.11 -25.69 20.50
C GLU A 861 0.55 -26.91 19.68
N LYS A 862 0.72 -26.76 18.36
CA LYS A 862 1.19 -27.83 17.46
C LYS A 862 2.58 -28.37 17.83
N LEU A 863 3.41 -27.58 18.51
CA LEU A 863 4.68 -28.03 19.06
C LEU A 863 4.53 -28.84 20.37
N GLY A 864 3.36 -28.82 21.02
CA GLY A 864 3.03 -29.68 22.17
C GLY A 864 3.97 -29.53 23.35
N VAL A 865 4.43 -28.30 23.64
CA VAL A 865 5.41 -27.99 24.69
C VAL A 865 4.79 -27.54 26.01
N LEU A 866 3.59 -26.96 25.97
CA LEU A 866 2.85 -26.49 27.14
C LEU A 866 1.70 -27.44 27.44
N SER A 867 1.81 -28.20 28.52
CA SER A 867 0.73 -29.09 28.95
C SER A 867 -0.49 -28.28 29.40
N GLY A 868 -1.66 -28.54 28.82
CA GLY A 868 -2.89 -27.81 29.10
C GLY A 868 -3.03 -26.46 28.40
N PHE A 869 -2.14 -26.10 27.48
CA PHE A 869 -2.40 -25.03 26.52
C PHE A 869 -3.26 -25.57 25.37
N ASP A 870 -4.20 -24.75 24.91
CA ASP A 870 -5.13 -25.08 23.82
C ASP A 870 -5.53 -23.76 23.14
N ALA A 871 -5.26 -23.65 21.84
CA ALA A 871 -5.55 -22.48 21.04
C ALA A 871 -6.63 -22.85 20.02
N GLU A 872 -7.86 -22.42 20.26
CA GLU A 872 -8.94 -22.62 19.30
C GLU A 872 -8.99 -21.47 18.28
N HIS A 873 -9.67 -21.72 17.15
CA HIS A 873 -9.95 -20.72 16.12
C HIS A 873 -11.32 -20.94 15.47
N PHE A 874 -11.90 -19.88 14.91
CA PHE A 874 -13.04 -20.01 14.00
C PHE A 874 -12.61 -20.72 12.72
N LYS A 875 -13.47 -21.62 12.19
CA LYS A 875 -13.22 -22.30 10.92
C LYS A 875 -13.19 -21.28 9.78
N GLY A 876 -12.00 -21.02 9.22
CA GLY A 876 -11.79 -19.97 8.21
C GLY A 876 -11.57 -18.57 8.80
N GLY A 877 -11.40 -18.44 10.12
CA GLY A 877 -11.14 -17.18 10.80
C GLY A 877 -9.71 -16.67 10.68
N SER A 878 -8.88 -17.22 9.80
CA SER A 878 -7.53 -16.72 9.52
C SER A 878 -7.50 -15.27 9.02
N ASP A 879 -8.63 -14.80 8.51
CA ASP A 879 -8.78 -13.56 7.73
C ASP A 879 -9.85 -12.62 8.33
N TYR A 880 -10.33 -12.89 9.54
CA TYR A 880 -11.34 -12.06 10.24
C TYR A 880 -10.70 -10.90 11.00
N GLU A 881 -11.37 -9.76 11.06
CA GLU A 881 -10.94 -8.59 11.84
C GLU A 881 -12.00 -8.13 12.85
N GLY A 882 -11.55 -7.68 14.02
CA GLY A 882 -12.43 -7.03 14.99
C GLY A 882 -11.71 -6.14 16.00
N LEU A 883 -12.42 -5.07 16.39
CA LEU A 883 -12.17 -4.33 17.62
C LEU A 883 -13.25 -4.70 18.64
N MET A 884 -12.83 -5.18 19.80
CA MET A 884 -13.71 -5.65 20.87
C MET A 884 -13.37 -4.96 22.19
N LYS A 885 -14.35 -4.88 23.09
CA LYS A 885 -14.12 -4.55 24.50
C LYS A 885 -13.66 -5.80 25.24
N ALA A 886 -12.62 -5.65 26.06
CA ALA A 886 -12.06 -6.68 26.89
C ALA A 886 -12.20 -6.33 28.39
N ILE A 887 -12.26 -7.36 29.22
CA ILE A 887 -12.02 -7.26 30.66
C ILE A 887 -10.56 -7.63 30.91
N ILE A 888 -9.80 -6.68 31.45
CA ILE A 888 -8.35 -6.75 31.67
C ILE A 888 -8.06 -6.79 33.18
N ASP A 889 -7.01 -7.52 33.58
CA ASP A 889 -6.43 -7.53 34.94
C ASP A 889 -5.59 -6.25 35.17
N ASP A 890 -6.24 -5.09 35.28
CA ASP A 890 -5.57 -3.76 35.36
C ASP A 890 -4.72 -3.51 36.64
N ALA A 891 -4.52 -4.53 37.46
CA ALA A 891 -3.54 -4.57 38.54
C ALA A 891 -2.20 -5.24 38.16
N ASP A 892 -2.06 -5.81 36.94
CA ASP A 892 -0.84 -6.49 36.52
C ASP A 892 0.16 -5.56 35.80
N PRO A 893 1.48 -5.67 36.07
CA PRO A 893 2.50 -4.89 35.35
C PRO A 893 2.51 -5.10 33.83
N LEU A 894 2.06 -6.26 33.32
CA LEU A 894 2.04 -6.54 31.88
C LEU A 894 0.88 -5.83 31.16
N THR A 895 -0.17 -5.46 31.90
CA THR A 895 -1.33 -4.68 31.42
C THR A 895 -1.22 -3.19 31.74
N SER A 896 -0.11 -2.74 32.33
CA SER A 896 0.16 -1.34 32.70
C SER A 896 -0.19 -0.36 31.56
N GLY A 897 -0.94 0.70 31.86
CA GLY A 897 -1.47 1.64 30.87
C GLY A 897 -2.81 1.26 30.20
N TYR A 898 -3.41 0.10 30.52
CA TYR A 898 -4.77 -0.26 30.11
C TYR A 898 -5.72 -0.33 31.31
N ASN A 899 -6.99 -0.02 31.09
CA ASN A 899 -8.03 -0.02 32.12
C ASN A 899 -8.71 -1.40 32.23
N LYS A 900 -9.46 -1.66 33.31
CA LYS A 900 -10.27 -2.89 33.45
C LYS A 900 -11.23 -3.15 32.28
N ASN A 901 -11.79 -2.10 31.68
CA ASN A 901 -12.78 -2.18 30.60
C ASN A 901 -12.24 -1.44 29.37
N ASP A 902 -11.19 -1.99 28.77
CA ASP A 902 -10.46 -1.38 27.65
C ASP A 902 -10.65 -2.19 26.36
N LEU A 903 -9.82 -1.93 25.35
CA LEU A 903 -9.95 -2.49 24.01
C LEU A 903 -9.03 -3.69 23.75
N PHE A 904 -9.45 -4.53 22.83
CA PHE A 904 -8.69 -5.63 22.24
C PHE A 904 -8.90 -5.63 20.72
N TYR A 905 -7.80 -5.68 19.97
CA TYR A 905 -7.80 -5.77 18.51
C TYR A 905 -7.19 -7.10 18.05
N SER A 906 -7.81 -7.72 17.03
CA SER A 906 -7.27 -8.88 16.33
C SER A 906 -7.65 -8.86 14.86
N ASN A 907 -6.71 -9.24 13.98
CA ASN A 907 -6.99 -9.72 12.62
C ASN A 907 -6.72 -11.23 12.49
N SER A 908 -6.98 -11.98 13.56
CA SER A 908 -6.99 -13.44 13.57
C SER A 908 -8.07 -14.01 14.49
N GLY A 909 -8.79 -15.02 14.00
CA GLY A 909 -10.00 -15.61 14.58
C GLY A 909 -9.79 -16.49 15.80
N ASN A 910 -8.82 -16.18 16.64
CA ASN A 910 -8.23 -17.07 17.65
C ASN A 910 -8.56 -16.68 19.09
N TRP A 911 -8.56 -17.70 19.98
CA TRP A 911 -8.60 -17.50 21.42
C TRP A 911 -7.88 -18.64 22.17
N ILE A 912 -7.71 -18.47 23.47
CA ILE A 912 -7.13 -19.46 24.37
C ILE A 912 -8.29 -20.23 25.01
N ALA A 913 -8.39 -21.52 24.72
CA ALA A 913 -9.49 -22.37 25.20
C ALA A 913 -9.16 -23.07 26.52
N LYS A 914 -7.88 -23.36 26.78
CA LYS A 914 -7.37 -23.90 28.04
C LYS A 914 -6.07 -23.19 28.41
N VAL A 915 -5.95 -22.88 29.70
CA VAL A 915 -4.80 -22.17 30.28
C VAL A 915 -3.95 -23.20 31.04
N PRO A 916 -2.62 -23.27 30.80
CA PRO A 916 -1.74 -24.15 31.59
C PRO A 916 -1.76 -23.81 33.07
N ALA A 917 -1.59 -24.83 33.93
CA ALA A 917 -1.74 -24.68 35.38
C ALA A 917 -0.76 -23.70 36.06
N ASN A 918 0.33 -23.31 35.39
CA ASN A 918 1.30 -22.30 35.86
C ASN A 918 1.19 -20.95 35.13
N PHE A 919 0.07 -20.69 34.43
CA PHE A 919 -0.24 -19.42 33.78
C PHE A 919 -1.49 -18.80 34.42
N LYS A 920 -1.57 -17.46 34.41
CA LYS A 920 -2.76 -16.69 34.79
C LYS A 920 -3.37 -15.97 33.59
N THR A 921 -4.67 -15.68 33.69
CA THR A 921 -5.39 -14.86 32.69
C THR A 921 -5.14 -13.38 32.95
N LEU A 922 -4.87 -12.63 31.87
CA LEU A 922 -4.68 -11.18 31.88
C LEU A 922 -5.80 -10.43 31.13
N ALA A 923 -6.40 -11.04 30.11
CA ALA A 923 -7.51 -10.44 29.38
C ALA A 923 -8.51 -11.48 28.84
N THR A 924 -9.78 -11.09 28.85
CA THR A 924 -10.92 -11.82 28.28
C THR A 924 -11.79 -10.89 27.45
N ILE A 925 -12.45 -11.37 26.39
CA ILE A 925 -13.48 -10.59 25.69
C ILE A 925 -14.69 -10.40 26.63
N ALA A 926 -15.23 -9.19 26.73
CA ALA A 926 -16.34 -8.93 27.64
C ALA A 926 -17.60 -9.75 27.28
N GLY A 927 -18.37 -10.18 28.29
CA GLY A 927 -19.46 -11.15 28.11
C GLY A 927 -20.71 -10.65 27.35
N SER A 928 -20.80 -9.35 27.05
CA SER A 928 -21.87 -8.76 26.22
C SER A 928 -21.45 -7.41 25.65
N ASN A 929 -22.11 -6.95 24.58
CA ASN A 929 -21.89 -5.63 23.96
C ASN A 929 -20.41 -5.32 23.62
N TYR A 930 -19.62 -6.35 23.32
CA TYR A 930 -18.16 -6.25 23.19
C TYR A 930 -17.71 -5.83 21.79
N TYR A 931 -18.29 -6.40 20.74
CA TYR A 931 -17.88 -6.12 19.36
C TYR A 931 -18.25 -4.68 18.98
N ILE A 932 -17.27 -3.93 18.45
CA ILE A 932 -17.42 -2.52 18.08
C ILE A 932 -17.55 -2.39 16.56
N ALA A 933 -16.58 -2.92 15.82
CA ALA A 933 -16.48 -2.84 14.36
C ALA A 933 -15.57 -3.94 13.80
N GLY A 934 -15.60 -4.10 12.48
CA GLY A 934 -14.81 -5.06 11.70
C GLY A 934 -15.69 -6.01 10.88
N TRP A 935 -15.09 -7.13 10.44
CA TRP A 935 -15.77 -8.25 9.81
C TRP A 935 -15.36 -9.57 10.49
N TRP A 936 -16.29 -10.16 11.21
CA TRP A 936 -16.08 -11.41 11.94
C TRP A 936 -17.38 -12.23 11.99
N PRO A 937 -17.66 -13.02 10.94
CA PRO A 937 -18.79 -13.95 10.92
C PRO A 937 -18.78 -14.87 12.15
N GLY A 938 -19.92 -14.98 12.83
CA GLY A 938 -20.04 -15.77 14.07
C GLY A 938 -19.43 -15.11 15.32
N ASN A 939 -19.19 -13.79 15.33
CA ASN A 939 -18.58 -13.09 16.47
C ASN A 939 -19.33 -13.26 17.80
N GLU A 940 -20.61 -13.65 17.82
CA GLU A 940 -21.38 -13.92 19.03
C GLU A 940 -20.77 -15.01 19.93
N ASN A 941 -19.91 -15.86 19.36
CA ASN A 941 -19.22 -16.93 20.08
C ASN A 941 -17.91 -16.48 20.77
N LEU A 942 -17.54 -15.20 20.66
CA LEU A 942 -16.38 -14.60 21.34
C LEU A 942 -16.61 -14.23 22.80
N ALA A 943 -17.87 -14.17 23.27
CA ALA A 943 -18.20 -13.73 24.61
C ALA A 943 -17.43 -14.53 25.69
N ASN A 944 -16.71 -13.83 26.59
CA ASN A 944 -15.92 -14.41 27.68
C ASN A 944 -14.70 -15.26 27.25
N LYS A 945 -14.31 -15.29 25.98
CA LYS A 945 -13.12 -16.02 25.51
C LYS A 945 -11.84 -15.37 26.08
N ILE A 946 -10.87 -16.21 26.47
CA ILE A 946 -9.57 -15.75 27.00
C ILE A 946 -8.66 -15.37 25.83
N VAL A 947 -8.01 -14.20 25.92
CA VAL A 947 -7.20 -13.63 24.82
C VAL A 947 -5.81 -13.17 25.24
N ALA A 948 -5.50 -13.10 26.53
CA ALA A 948 -4.15 -12.89 27.02
C ALA A 948 -3.86 -13.71 28.29
N ILE A 949 -2.72 -14.38 28.35
CA ILE A 949 -2.21 -15.10 29.53
C ILE A 949 -0.72 -14.84 29.75
N SER A 950 -0.26 -14.93 31.00
CA SER A 950 1.16 -14.89 31.36
C SER A 950 1.54 -16.00 32.34
N GLY A 951 2.78 -16.47 32.26
CA GLY A 951 3.30 -17.58 33.07
C GLY A 951 4.78 -17.83 32.79
N SER A 952 5.20 -19.08 32.83
CA SER A 952 6.60 -19.47 32.58
C SER A 952 6.75 -20.79 31.82
N TYR A 953 7.90 -20.98 31.18
CA TYR A 953 8.29 -22.25 30.55
C TYR A 953 9.80 -22.45 30.66
N LYS A 954 10.23 -23.56 31.26
CA LYS A 954 11.65 -23.82 31.64
C LYS A 954 12.27 -22.62 32.39
N ASP A 955 11.55 -22.14 33.40
CA ASP A 955 11.92 -20.99 34.24
C ASP A 955 12.08 -19.63 33.52
N GLN A 956 11.86 -19.57 32.21
CA GLN A 956 11.77 -18.31 31.46
C GLN A 956 10.33 -17.76 31.52
N PRO A 957 10.13 -16.44 31.67
CA PRO A 957 8.83 -15.80 31.51
C PRO A 957 8.24 -16.05 30.12
N MET A 958 6.92 -16.26 30.07
CA MET A 958 6.19 -16.39 28.81
C MET A 958 4.89 -15.61 28.84
N PHE A 959 4.67 -14.78 27.83
CA PHE A 959 3.43 -14.03 27.58
C PHE A 959 2.82 -14.49 26.26
N ILE A 960 1.51 -14.72 26.24
CA ILE A 960 0.78 -15.24 25.08
C ILE A 960 -0.46 -14.37 24.88
N TYR A 961 -0.56 -13.74 23.70
CA TYR A 961 -1.61 -12.79 23.34
C TYR A 961 -2.22 -13.17 21.99
N ALA A 962 -3.54 -13.43 21.97
CA ALA A 962 -4.24 -13.96 20.78
C ALA A 962 -4.46 -12.91 19.68
N GLY A 963 -4.47 -11.63 20.03
CA GLY A 963 -4.70 -10.53 19.09
C GLY A 963 -3.44 -10.12 18.33
N ASN A 964 -3.58 -9.11 17.48
CA ASN A 964 -2.54 -8.68 16.54
C ASN A 964 -2.14 -7.22 16.79
N PRO A 965 -1.51 -6.91 17.94
CA PRO A 965 -1.38 -5.57 18.50
C PRO A 965 -0.43 -4.65 17.71
N THR A 966 0.19 -5.14 16.64
CA THR A 966 1.14 -4.41 15.79
C THR A 966 0.82 -4.52 14.30
N ASN A 967 -0.34 -5.07 13.92
CA ASN A 967 -0.73 -5.34 12.52
C ASN A 967 -0.46 -4.13 11.60
N ARG A 968 0.38 -4.33 10.56
CA ARG A 968 0.82 -3.36 9.55
C ARG A 968 1.25 -1.96 10.06
N LEU A 969 1.60 -1.84 11.35
CA LEU A 969 1.84 -0.57 12.05
C LEU A 969 0.60 0.36 12.18
N HIS A 970 -0.61 -0.18 12.03
CA HIS A 970 -1.86 0.60 12.06
C HIS A 970 -2.42 0.78 13.48
N THR A 971 -2.01 -0.10 14.40
CA THR A 971 -2.59 -0.43 15.71
C THR A 971 -1.84 0.21 16.89
N ILE A 972 -1.34 1.44 16.72
CA ILE A 972 -0.36 2.10 17.61
C ILE A 972 -0.70 2.04 19.11
N HIS A 973 -1.98 2.17 19.48
CA HIS A 973 -2.44 2.09 20.88
C HIS A 973 -2.05 0.76 21.57
N PHE A 974 -2.09 -0.33 20.81
CA PHE A 974 -1.93 -1.71 21.28
C PHE A 974 -0.48 -2.15 21.41
N TYR A 975 0.49 -1.40 20.84
CA TYR A 975 1.92 -1.73 20.90
C TYR A 975 2.43 -1.98 22.33
N ARG A 976 1.80 -1.33 23.32
CA ARG A 976 2.18 -1.43 24.74
C ARG A 976 2.05 -2.85 25.29
N TRP A 977 1.15 -3.69 24.75
CA TRP A 977 1.08 -5.12 25.12
C TRP A 977 2.42 -5.83 24.91
N VAL A 978 3.13 -5.51 23.84
CA VAL A 978 4.42 -6.13 23.51
C VAL A 978 5.56 -5.48 24.31
N SER A 979 5.58 -4.15 24.47
CA SER A 979 6.64 -3.48 25.24
C SER A 979 6.58 -3.77 26.74
N ASN A 980 5.39 -3.90 27.31
CA ASN A 980 5.22 -4.28 28.72
C ASN A 980 5.78 -5.69 28.96
N ALA A 981 5.47 -6.63 28.07
CA ALA A 981 6.00 -7.99 28.12
C ALA A 981 7.53 -8.06 27.92
N ILE A 982 8.13 -7.13 27.16
CA ILE A 982 9.58 -7.02 27.01
C ILE A 982 10.25 -6.47 28.27
N PHE A 983 9.70 -5.40 28.87
CA PHE A 983 10.24 -4.85 30.12
C PHE A 983 10.01 -5.78 31.33
N GLY A 984 9.00 -6.65 31.27
CA GLY A 984 8.68 -7.62 32.31
C GLY A 984 7.85 -7.03 33.47
N SER A 985 7.75 -7.77 34.56
CA SER A 985 6.83 -7.47 35.68
C SER A 985 7.50 -7.09 37.01
N GLN A 986 8.80 -6.77 36.99
CA GLN A 986 9.55 -6.46 38.21
C GLN A 986 9.39 -4.99 38.62
N LEU A 987 8.36 -4.70 39.42
CA LEU A 987 8.12 -3.37 39.98
C LEU A 987 9.18 -2.95 41.00
N ALA A 988 9.44 -1.63 41.09
CA ALA A 988 10.23 -1.06 42.17
C ALA A 988 9.41 -0.87 43.46
N GLN A 989 10.05 -1.12 44.60
CA GLN A 989 9.52 -0.79 45.92
C GLN A 989 9.70 0.71 46.19
N LEU A 990 8.62 1.39 46.57
CA LEU A 990 8.66 2.83 46.87
C LEU A 990 8.87 3.06 48.37
N LYS A 991 10.05 3.54 48.75
CA LYS A 991 10.34 3.95 50.14
C LYS A 991 10.12 5.44 50.32
N ASP A 992 9.65 5.81 51.49
CA ASP A 992 9.49 7.22 51.88
C ASP A 992 10.85 7.93 51.88
N LEU A 993 10.85 9.24 51.62
CA LEU A 993 12.07 10.04 51.70
C LEU A 993 12.58 10.09 53.15
N GLU A 994 13.89 9.92 53.32
CA GLU A 994 14.54 10.22 54.60
C GLU A 994 14.33 11.70 54.92
N LYS A 995 13.84 12.00 56.13
CA LYS A 995 13.47 13.37 56.51
C LYS A 995 14.68 14.29 56.42
N GLU A 996 14.46 15.51 55.92
CA GLU A 996 15.47 16.56 55.78
C GLU A 996 16.36 16.67 57.03
N GLN A 997 17.65 16.39 56.87
CA GLN A 997 18.64 17.07 57.70
C GLN A 997 18.62 18.55 57.29
N LYS A 998 18.41 19.44 58.25
CA LYS A 998 18.33 20.89 58.01
C LYS A 998 19.57 21.37 57.25
N PRO A 999 19.44 22.26 56.25
CA PRO A 999 20.58 22.74 55.50
C PRO A 999 21.54 23.51 56.40
N SER A 1000 22.82 23.14 56.36
CA SER A 1000 23.92 23.98 56.85
C SER A 1000 24.11 25.13 55.88
N THR A 1001 23.85 26.36 56.32
CA THR A 1001 24.08 27.57 55.52
C THR A 1001 25.57 27.87 55.42
N GLU A 1002 26.21 27.46 54.32
CA GLU A 1002 27.40 28.14 53.81
C GLU A 1002 27.01 29.02 52.61
N VAL A 1003 27.40 30.29 52.67
CA VAL A 1003 27.19 31.26 51.60
C VAL A 1003 28.47 31.34 50.77
N VAL A 1004 28.37 31.04 49.48
CA VAL A 1004 29.46 31.23 48.51
C VAL A 1004 29.01 32.27 47.49
N GLU A 1005 29.84 33.29 47.26
CA GLU A 1005 29.51 34.43 46.39
C GLU A 1005 29.41 34.03 44.92
N ILE A 1006 28.36 34.53 44.23
CA ILE A 1006 28.24 34.43 42.78
C ILE A 1006 28.86 35.67 42.14
N ILE A 1007 30.06 35.52 41.58
CA ILE A 1007 30.69 36.58 40.77
C ILE A 1007 30.00 36.63 39.41
N ASN A 1008 29.33 37.75 39.11
CA ASN A 1008 28.69 37.99 37.82
C ASN A 1008 29.70 38.02 36.66
N GLN A 1009 29.48 37.20 35.63
CA GLN A 1009 30.05 37.40 34.29
C GLN A 1009 28.93 37.55 33.25
N LYS A 1010 29.22 38.28 32.17
CA LYS A 1010 28.22 38.71 31.17
C LYS A 1010 27.79 37.56 30.24
N PRO A 1011 26.59 37.64 29.62
CA PRO A 1011 26.21 36.74 28.54
C PRO A 1011 27.13 36.92 27.33
N GLN A 1012 27.59 35.81 26.75
CA GLN A 1012 28.25 35.79 25.45
C GLN A 1012 27.27 35.25 24.39
N ALA A 1013 27.25 35.88 23.22
CA ALA A 1013 26.21 35.65 22.21
C ALA A 1013 26.60 34.58 21.17
N ALA A 1014 25.56 34.02 20.54
CA ALA A 1014 25.57 33.16 19.35
C ALA A 1014 26.17 31.75 19.48
N GLN A 1015 25.32 30.75 19.29
CA GLN A 1015 25.34 29.96 18.04
C GLN A 1015 23.97 29.32 17.80
N ALA A 1016 23.35 29.62 16.65
CA ALA A 1016 22.13 28.97 16.21
C ALA A 1016 22.48 27.79 15.30
N THR A 1017 22.34 26.56 15.80
CA THR A 1017 22.56 25.33 15.02
C THR A 1017 21.27 24.86 14.35
N THR A 1018 21.21 24.98 13.02
CA THR A 1018 20.15 24.37 12.22
C THR A 1018 20.36 22.86 12.12
N LEU A 1019 19.47 22.08 12.75
CA LEU A 1019 19.43 20.62 12.59
C LEU A 1019 18.94 20.24 11.19
N ARG A 1020 19.88 20.21 10.24
CA ARG A 1020 19.67 19.49 8.97
C ARG A 1020 19.73 17.99 9.24
N TYR A 1021 18.69 17.27 8.84
CA TYR A 1021 18.74 15.82 8.74
C TYR A 1021 19.66 15.43 7.58
N THR A 1022 20.78 14.79 7.90
CA THR A 1022 21.70 14.21 6.92
C THR A 1022 21.57 12.68 7.01
N PRO A 1023 21.00 11.99 6.01
CA PRO A 1023 20.96 10.54 6.02
C PRO A 1023 22.38 9.98 5.95
N GLN A 1024 22.75 9.09 6.89
CA GLN A 1024 24.01 8.36 6.81
C GLN A 1024 23.90 7.25 5.75
N PRO A 1025 24.79 7.18 4.76
CA PRO A 1025 24.92 5.99 3.93
C PRO A 1025 25.38 4.81 4.80
N GLN A 1026 24.77 3.64 4.61
CA GLN A 1026 25.34 2.41 5.17
C GLN A 1026 26.69 2.15 4.48
N MET A 1027 27.78 2.12 5.24
CA MET A 1027 29.08 1.72 4.70
C MET A 1027 29.11 0.22 4.45
N MET A 1028 28.76 -0.19 3.22
CA MET A 1028 29.23 -1.46 2.67
C MET A 1028 30.76 -1.40 2.56
N ASN A 1029 31.47 -2.32 3.21
CA ASN A 1029 32.92 -2.43 3.06
C ASN A 1029 33.29 -2.80 1.62
N THR A 1030 33.98 -1.90 0.93
CA THR A 1030 34.42 -2.07 -0.46
C THR A 1030 35.59 -3.05 -0.57
N THR A 1031 35.30 -4.34 -0.52
CA THR A 1031 36.30 -5.38 -0.80
C THR A 1031 36.72 -5.32 -2.28
N LYS A 1032 38.02 -5.25 -2.56
CA LYS A 1032 38.55 -5.18 -3.93
C LYS A 1032 38.23 -6.45 -4.72
N LYS A 1033 38.07 -6.30 -6.05
CA LYS A 1033 37.87 -7.42 -7.00
C LYS A 1033 38.88 -8.55 -6.77
N ALA A 1034 38.37 -9.75 -6.51
CA ALA A 1034 39.06 -11.03 -6.66
C ALA A 1034 38.16 -11.97 -7.48
N GLN A 1035 38.71 -13.02 -8.07
CA GLN A 1035 37.99 -13.87 -9.03
C GLN A 1035 36.84 -14.67 -8.41
N LEU A 1036 35.79 -14.89 -9.21
CA LEU A 1036 34.70 -15.82 -8.93
C LEU A 1036 35.24 -17.26 -8.79
N PRO A 1037 34.97 -17.97 -7.67
CA PRO A 1037 35.06 -19.42 -7.63
C PRO A 1037 33.93 -20.05 -8.45
N GLN A 1038 34.23 -21.13 -9.18
CA GLN A 1038 33.26 -21.85 -10.00
C GLN A 1038 32.31 -22.71 -9.13
N THR A 1039 31.01 -22.70 -9.43
CA THR A 1039 30.04 -23.65 -8.88
C THR A 1039 29.61 -24.65 -9.96
N GLY A 1040 30.29 -25.80 -10.02
CA GLY A 1040 30.10 -26.77 -11.11
C GLY A 1040 30.75 -28.14 -10.92
N ASN A 1041 30.25 -28.92 -9.96
CA ASN A 1041 30.29 -30.39 -9.81
C ASN A 1041 31.59 -31.19 -10.09
N LYS A 1042 31.99 -32.00 -9.09
CA LYS A 1042 32.61 -33.36 -9.16
C LYS A 1042 33.20 -33.71 -7.77
N GLU A 1043 33.28 -34.95 -7.29
CA GLU A 1043 32.67 -36.22 -7.71
C GLU A 1043 32.70 -37.20 -6.51
N SER A 1044 31.66 -38.02 -6.33
CA SER A 1044 31.73 -39.23 -5.51
C SER A 1044 30.68 -40.21 -6.03
N GLN A 1045 31.10 -41.39 -6.49
CA GLN A 1045 30.29 -42.25 -7.34
C GLN A 1045 30.44 -43.72 -6.93
N SER A 1046 29.34 -44.48 -7.09
CA SER A 1046 29.31 -45.95 -7.20
C SER A 1046 29.70 -46.74 -5.93
N ASN A 1047 28.78 -47.43 -5.26
CA ASN A 1047 28.20 -48.69 -5.74
C ASN A 1047 26.86 -49.02 -5.01
N LEU A 1048 25.78 -49.37 -5.74
CA LEU A 1048 25.22 -50.74 -5.97
C LEU A 1048 24.61 -51.40 -4.69
N ILE A 1049 23.43 -52.07 -4.71
CA ILE A 1049 22.62 -52.57 -5.84
C ILE A 1049 21.10 -52.66 -5.53
N ILE A 1050 20.29 -52.30 -6.54
CA ILE A 1050 18.94 -52.78 -6.96
C ILE A 1050 18.02 -53.50 -5.95
N ALA A 1051 16.80 -52.98 -5.79
CA ALA A 1051 15.54 -53.76 -5.76
C ALA A 1051 14.31 -52.88 -6.11
N SER A 1052 13.74 -53.06 -7.30
CA SER A 1052 12.55 -52.32 -7.76
C SER A 1052 11.32 -53.24 -7.82
N MET A 1053 10.16 -52.82 -7.30
CA MET A 1053 8.87 -53.36 -7.71
C MET A 1053 7.73 -52.33 -7.53
N PHE A 1054 6.58 -52.61 -8.15
CA PHE A 1054 5.69 -51.58 -8.72
C PHE A 1054 4.21 -52.01 -8.62
N ILE A 1055 3.32 -51.03 -8.38
CA ILE A 1055 1.84 -51.11 -8.53
C ILE A 1055 1.07 -51.93 -7.45
N LEU A 1056 -0.19 -51.55 -7.22
CA LEU A 1056 -1.23 -52.13 -6.35
C LEU A 1056 -1.04 -51.83 -4.84
N VAL A 1057 -2.10 -51.61 -4.03
CA VAL A 1057 -3.56 -51.76 -4.24
C VAL A 1057 -4.31 -50.47 -3.83
N SER A 1058 -5.10 -49.91 -4.75
CA SER A 1058 -6.19 -48.98 -4.40
C SER A 1058 -7.46 -49.78 -4.04
N GLY A 1059 -7.67 -50.06 -2.75
CA GLY A 1059 -8.77 -50.94 -2.34
C GLY A 1059 -8.83 -51.33 -0.86
N TYR A 1060 -8.95 -50.35 0.05
CA TYR A 1060 -9.22 -50.63 1.47
C TYR A 1060 -10.19 -49.65 2.16
N LEU A 1061 -11.14 -49.08 1.42
CA LEU A 1061 -12.24 -48.24 1.95
C LEU A 1061 -13.63 -48.89 1.82
N LEU A 1062 -13.68 -50.21 1.60
CA LEU A 1062 -14.91 -51.00 1.47
C LEU A 1062 -14.94 -52.24 2.37
N HIS A 1063 -14.42 -52.12 3.60
CA HIS A 1063 -14.75 -53.02 4.72
C HIS A 1063 -14.70 -52.30 6.07
N LEU A 1064 -15.41 -52.87 7.06
CA LEU A 1064 -15.58 -52.38 8.44
C LEU A 1064 -16.54 -51.19 8.65
N LYS A 1065 -17.83 -51.44 8.34
CA LYS A 1065 -18.97 -50.77 8.98
C LYS A 1065 -19.71 -51.76 9.89
N LYS A 1066 -19.25 -51.96 11.14
CA LYS A 1066 -20.00 -52.61 12.24
C LYS A 1066 -19.26 -52.51 13.58
N LYS A 1067 -20.02 -52.66 14.69
CA LYS A 1067 -19.68 -52.28 16.07
C LYS A 1067 -19.66 -50.74 16.24
N GLU A 1068 -20.54 -50.10 17.01
CA GLU A 1068 -21.27 -50.47 18.25
C GLU A 1068 -20.29 -50.70 19.41
N GLU A 1069 -20.36 -49.98 20.53
CA GLU A 1069 -21.39 -49.02 21.01
C GLU A 1069 -20.94 -47.55 20.96
#